data_AF-A0A9P1AXU7-F1
#
_entry.id   AF-A0A9P1AXU7-F1
#
_cell.length_a   1.000
_cell.length_b   1.000
_cell.length_c   1.000
_cell.angle_alpha   90.00
_cell.angle_beta   90.00
_cell.angle_gamma   90.00
#
_symmetry.space_group_name_H-M   'P 1'
#
loop_
_entity.id
_entity.type
_entity.pdbx_description
1 polymer ?
#
loop_
_entity_poly.entity_id
_entity_poly.type
_entity_poly.pdbx_seq_one_letter_code
_entity_poly.pdbx_strand_id
1 'polypeptide(L)'
;MKSFISVSQNSDFPIQNCPYGVFSTHSDDTRHIGVAIGDEILNLGEIAELFDGPELKAHQDVFKQTTLNAFMALPRPAWLEARARIQQLLSDEYPLLRDNTDLRHRAFTSRAEAIMHLPATIGDYTDFYSSIHHATNVGIMFRGKENALMPNWKWLPVGYHGRASSVVVSGTELKRPVGQTKAPEASEPTFGPSKLMDFELEMAFFVGGPENTLGTRVPIENAEDRIFGVVLMNDWSARDIQAWEYVPLGPFLAKSFGTTISPWIVSIEALRPYFVENPVQDPVPPAYLRHDDPFTLDIDLAVSIRPDGDSEAHTVCKTNFKHLYWTLKQQLAHHTINGCNLRPGDLLGSGTVSGPEEGAYGSMLELSWRGAKEVPVGNETRKFLKDGDEVNLSGTCIKNGRTEDGEVILKSDMISTILLLTLAATSSAFVLPFQVATAVTNITRGGQTLEQASSFFVANLTIGTPGQLFTVVIDVRTSDLVVPDITCSTELNCYNKRKFNSSASSSYYPFAYNVSYHNNLGDFQGFAGNDVAVIGDRPTDLITIPSLKIMQATTLGLLMNGLAADGILGLGFTSASQIGGNSPFVQGVNQGDISDTFFSIWIEHFNQTDDLGTHGVIYYGGLDEVHCAPNAQYVPLTSGYAYQLTVSNFKSAGSAATNSNSKYIQAVLDTTDARIAAPTSYLSQILDSIGININTVSVYPPLVPCDTKVTLTFTFVSGTSVTVTERDLVTSYFGNCRLQIVPSSNGAITLGLPFFRGRCTYFDPIFQRVGFTPALLQD
;
A
#
# COMPACT_ATOMS: atom_id res chain seq x y z
N MET A 1 33.55 14.88 -29.75
CA MET A 1 33.04 13.69 -30.45
C MET A 1 31.63 14.02 -30.91
N LYS A 2 31.26 13.68 -32.14
CA LYS A 2 29.91 13.89 -32.68
C LYS A 2 29.29 12.54 -33.01
N SER A 3 27.95 12.46 -32.97
CA SER A 3 27.22 11.25 -33.33
C SER A 3 26.64 11.36 -34.75
N PHE A 4 26.46 10.23 -35.43
CA PHE A 4 25.65 10.19 -36.65
C PHE A 4 24.14 10.26 -36.37
N ILE A 5 23.72 10.01 -35.13
CA ILE A 5 22.36 10.34 -34.66
C ILE A 5 22.30 11.84 -34.43
N SER A 6 21.24 12.47 -34.91
CA SER A 6 21.05 13.91 -34.72
C SER A 6 20.75 14.20 -33.25
N VAL A 7 21.54 15.08 -32.64
CA VAL A 7 21.37 15.51 -31.25
C VAL A 7 21.15 17.02 -31.25
N SER A 8 20.02 17.46 -30.69
CA SER A 8 19.74 18.90 -30.54
C SER A 8 20.67 19.51 -29.49
N GLN A 9 20.97 20.81 -29.61
CA GLN A 9 21.92 21.49 -28.71
C GLN A 9 21.49 21.44 -27.24
N ASN A 10 20.18 21.40 -26.99
CA ASN A 10 19.57 21.34 -25.65
C ASN A 10 19.12 19.92 -25.28
N SER A 11 19.61 18.89 -25.99
CA SER A 11 19.27 17.51 -25.68
C SER A 11 20.01 17.06 -24.43
N ASP A 12 19.31 16.33 -23.58
CA ASP A 12 19.92 15.73 -22.39
C ASP A 12 20.81 14.55 -22.70
N PHE A 13 20.75 14.04 -23.92
CA PHE A 13 21.38 12.80 -24.33
C PHE A 13 22.38 13.02 -25.45
N PRO A 14 23.41 13.87 -25.28
CA PRO A 14 24.49 13.91 -26.24
C PRO A 14 25.35 12.64 -26.13
N ILE A 15 26.25 12.44 -27.09
CA ILE A 15 27.19 11.30 -27.09
C ILE A 15 28.15 11.29 -25.87
N GLN A 16 28.28 12.42 -25.19
CA GLN A 16 29.00 12.57 -23.92
C GLN A 16 28.23 11.97 -22.74
N ASN A 17 26.90 11.86 -22.80
CA ASN A 17 26.09 11.28 -21.73
C ASN A 17 26.02 9.75 -21.88
N CYS A 18 25.29 9.26 -22.89
CA CYS A 18 25.02 7.83 -23.12
C CYS A 18 24.59 7.08 -21.85
N PRO A 19 23.48 7.47 -21.19
CA PRO A 19 23.03 6.84 -19.96
C PRO A 19 22.32 5.52 -20.25
N TYR A 20 22.29 4.63 -19.26
CA TYR A 20 21.69 3.30 -19.37
C TYR A 20 20.27 3.27 -18.80
N GLY A 21 19.37 2.54 -19.43
CA GLY A 21 17.99 2.39 -18.97
C GLY A 21 17.36 1.08 -19.44
N VAL A 22 16.15 0.82 -18.96
CA VAL A 22 15.33 -0.32 -19.38
C VAL A 22 14.07 0.21 -20.03
N PHE A 23 13.77 -0.26 -21.23
CA PHE A 23 12.62 0.19 -22.00
C PHE A 23 11.88 -0.99 -22.65
N SER A 24 10.63 -0.77 -22.97
CA SER A 24 9.84 -1.58 -23.91
C SER A 24 9.13 -0.62 -24.88
N THR A 25 8.29 -1.14 -25.76
CA THR A 25 7.47 -0.30 -26.66
C THR A 25 6.00 -0.68 -26.55
N HIS A 26 5.10 0.13 -27.10
CA HIS A 26 3.69 -0.26 -27.21
C HIS A 26 3.47 -1.51 -28.08
N SER A 27 4.40 -1.82 -28.98
CA SER A 27 4.34 -2.98 -29.88
C SER A 27 5.04 -4.24 -29.35
N ASP A 28 5.93 -4.10 -28.36
CA ASP A 28 6.72 -5.18 -27.77
C ASP A 28 6.88 -4.90 -26.26
N ASP A 29 6.24 -5.72 -25.44
CA ASP A 29 6.28 -5.63 -23.98
C ASP A 29 7.56 -6.25 -23.37
N THR A 30 8.41 -6.86 -24.20
CA THR A 30 9.73 -7.34 -23.79
C THR A 30 10.58 -6.16 -23.33
N ARG A 31 11.19 -6.31 -22.15
CA ARG A 31 12.11 -5.31 -21.60
C ARG A 31 13.50 -5.49 -22.17
N HIS A 32 14.05 -4.39 -22.69
CA HIS A 32 15.38 -4.32 -23.29
C HIS A 32 16.25 -3.31 -22.54
N ILE A 33 17.56 -3.57 -22.51
CA ILE A 33 18.54 -2.60 -22.04
C ILE A 33 18.85 -1.62 -23.18
N GLY A 34 18.72 -0.33 -22.90
CA GLY A 34 18.93 0.73 -23.87
C GLY A 34 19.94 1.79 -23.41
N VAL A 35 20.44 2.54 -24.39
CA VAL A 35 21.20 3.78 -24.16
C VAL A 35 20.54 4.94 -24.88
N ALA A 36 20.24 6.03 -24.17
CA ALA A 36 19.66 7.22 -24.78
C ALA A 36 20.70 8.02 -25.58
N ILE A 37 20.32 8.46 -26.78
CA ILE A 37 21.12 9.33 -27.67
C ILE A 37 20.19 10.21 -28.51
N GLY A 38 20.21 11.52 -28.27
CA GLY A 38 19.23 12.45 -28.84
C GLY A 38 17.80 12.04 -28.48
N ASP A 39 16.95 11.89 -29.49
CA ASP A 39 15.57 11.43 -29.36
C ASP A 39 15.40 9.92 -29.59
N GLU A 40 16.52 9.18 -29.63
CA GLU A 40 16.55 7.74 -29.90
C GLU A 40 17.06 6.95 -28.68
N ILE A 41 16.75 5.66 -28.67
CA ILE A 41 17.30 4.65 -27.76
C ILE A 41 18.04 3.61 -28.58
N LEU A 42 19.33 3.41 -28.28
CA LEU A 42 20.12 2.31 -28.81
C LEU A 42 19.86 1.04 -27.96
N ASN A 43 19.19 0.03 -28.53
CA ASN A 43 18.98 -1.27 -27.90
C ASN A 43 20.30 -2.06 -27.85
N LEU A 44 20.85 -2.24 -26.64
CA LEU A 44 22.14 -2.92 -26.47
C LEU A 44 22.04 -4.43 -26.76
N GLY A 45 20.87 -5.05 -26.59
CA GLY A 45 20.65 -6.45 -26.92
C GLY A 45 20.84 -6.75 -28.40
N GLU A 46 20.48 -5.79 -29.26
CA GLU A 46 20.59 -5.86 -30.72
C GLU A 46 22.03 -5.74 -31.23
N ILE A 47 22.88 -5.06 -30.46
CA ILE A 47 24.30 -4.86 -30.80
C ILE A 47 25.25 -5.59 -29.84
N ALA A 48 24.73 -6.52 -29.02
CA ALA A 48 25.49 -7.21 -27.97
C ALA A 48 26.76 -7.89 -28.50
N GLU A 49 26.70 -8.45 -29.71
CA GLU A 49 27.83 -9.14 -30.35
C GLU A 49 28.97 -8.18 -30.75
N LEU A 50 28.69 -6.88 -30.84
CA LEU A 50 29.69 -5.86 -31.18
C LEU A 50 30.57 -5.49 -29.99
N PHE A 51 30.27 -5.97 -28.77
CA PHE A 51 31.11 -5.79 -27.59
C PHE A 51 32.12 -6.95 -27.49
N ASP A 52 33.18 -6.87 -28.28
CA ASP A 52 34.17 -7.93 -28.50
C ASP A 52 35.50 -7.73 -27.76
N GLY A 53 35.55 -6.74 -26.87
CA GLY A 53 36.71 -6.45 -26.02
C GLY A 53 36.92 -7.48 -24.91
N PRO A 54 38.08 -7.44 -24.23
CA PRO A 54 38.47 -8.44 -23.25
C PRO A 54 37.51 -8.54 -22.05
N GLU A 55 36.87 -7.44 -21.65
CA GLU A 55 35.99 -7.42 -20.48
C GLU A 55 34.56 -7.88 -20.80
N LEU A 56 34.07 -7.67 -22.04
CA LEU A 56 32.67 -7.95 -22.40
C LEU A 56 32.47 -9.13 -23.33
N LYS A 57 33.49 -9.59 -24.06
CA LYS A 57 33.33 -10.68 -25.05
C LYS A 57 32.72 -11.96 -24.47
N ALA A 58 33.02 -12.28 -23.21
CA ALA A 58 32.48 -13.45 -22.51
C ALA A 58 31.16 -13.16 -21.75
N HIS A 59 30.68 -11.92 -21.76
CA HIS A 59 29.57 -11.42 -20.95
C HIS A 59 28.55 -10.62 -21.79
N GLN A 60 28.49 -10.83 -23.11
CA GLN A 60 27.60 -10.09 -24.01
C GLN A 60 26.11 -10.33 -23.69
N ASP A 61 25.78 -11.44 -23.03
CA ASP A 61 24.43 -11.81 -22.59
C ASP A 61 23.85 -10.86 -21.53
N VAL A 62 24.68 -10.09 -20.83
CA VAL A 62 24.21 -9.09 -19.86
C VAL A 62 23.35 -8.01 -20.53
N PHE A 63 23.60 -7.70 -21.81
CA PHE A 63 22.84 -6.70 -22.57
C PHE A 63 21.49 -7.22 -23.08
N LYS A 64 21.23 -8.53 -22.94
CA LYS A 64 19.96 -9.18 -23.31
C LYS A 64 19.05 -9.44 -22.12
N GLN A 65 19.42 -8.95 -20.94
CA GLN A 65 18.63 -9.08 -19.71
C GLN A 65 17.51 -8.04 -19.65
N THR A 66 16.53 -8.29 -18.77
CA THR A 66 15.39 -7.39 -18.56
C THR A 66 15.65 -6.29 -17.52
N THR A 67 16.81 -6.32 -16.86
CA THR A 67 17.30 -5.30 -15.91
C THR A 67 18.81 -5.15 -16.00
N LEU A 68 19.34 -4.01 -15.53
CA LEU A 68 20.78 -3.72 -15.58
C LEU A 68 21.62 -4.48 -14.54
N ASN A 69 21.02 -5.25 -13.62
CA ASN A 69 21.74 -5.89 -12.50
C ASN A 69 22.93 -6.74 -12.96
N ALA A 70 22.78 -7.54 -14.02
CA ALA A 70 23.86 -8.40 -14.52
C ALA A 70 25.03 -7.58 -15.10
N PHE A 71 24.73 -6.48 -15.78
CA PHE A 71 25.75 -5.56 -16.29
C PHE A 71 26.42 -4.78 -15.15
N MET A 72 25.64 -4.31 -14.17
CA MET A 72 26.14 -3.70 -12.94
C MET A 72 27.01 -4.65 -12.14
N ALA A 73 26.80 -5.97 -12.20
CA ALA A 73 27.60 -6.94 -11.46
C ALA A 73 29.03 -7.09 -12.00
N LEU A 74 29.27 -6.72 -13.27
CA LEU A 74 30.61 -6.72 -13.86
C LEU A 74 31.49 -5.65 -13.19
N PRO A 75 32.82 -5.83 -13.16
CA PRO A 75 33.72 -4.83 -12.57
C PRO A 75 33.79 -3.57 -13.44
N ARG A 76 34.17 -2.44 -12.84
CA ARG A 76 34.27 -1.13 -13.51
C ARG A 76 34.99 -1.11 -14.88
N PRO A 77 36.07 -1.88 -15.13
CA PRO A 77 36.67 -2.00 -16.46
C PRO A 77 35.68 -2.40 -17.56
N ALA A 78 34.72 -3.28 -17.28
CA ALA A 78 33.69 -3.67 -18.23
C ALA A 78 32.74 -2.50 -18.57
N TRP A 79 32.43 -1.64 -17.61
CA TRP A 79 31.59 -0.46 -17.86
C TRP A 79 32.33 0.58 -18.71
N LEU A 80 33.63 0.76 -18.46
CA LEU A 80 34.50 1.63 -19.27
C LEU A 80 34.61 1.11 -20.71
N GLU A 81 34.81 -0.20 -20.88
CA GLU A 81 34.83 -0.85 -22.19
C GLU A 81 33.50 -0.67 -22.92
N ALA A 82 32.36 -0.92 -22.25
CA ALA A 82 31.03 -0.75 -22.82
C ALA A 82 30.82 0.69 -23.30
N ARG A 83 31.11 1.67 -22.43
CA ARG A 83 30.96 3.09 -22.74
C ARG A 83 31.82 3.51 -23.93
N ALA A 84 33.09 3.12 -23.95
CA ALA A 84 34.00 3.43 -25.05
C ALA A 84 33.50 2.82 -26.36
N ARG A 85 33.00 1.58 -26.31
CA ARG A 85 32.46 0.89 -27.48
C ARG A 85 31.17 1.53 -27.98
N ILE A 86 30.24 1.89 -27.09
CA ILE A 86 29.01 2.62 -27.44
C ILE A 86 29.34 3.95 -28.11
N GLN A 87 30.25 4.74 -27.53
CA GLN A 87 30.68 6.02 -28.10
C GLN A 87 31.35 5.85 -29.46
N GLN A 88 32.18 4.82 -29.63
CA GLN A 88 32.76 4.49 -30.93
C GLN A 88 31.67 4.11 -31.93
N LEU A 89 30.72 3.25 -31.56
CA LEU A 89 29.64 2.79 -32.43
C LEU A 89 28.72 3.94 -32.85
N LEU A 90 28.47 4.91 -31.97
CA LEU A 90 27.64 6.09 -32.22
C LEU A 90 28.36 7.21 -32.97
N SER A 91 29.68 7.17 -33.08
CA SER A 91 30.49 8.21 -33.71
C SER A 91 30.15 8.38 -35.20
N ASP A 92 30.08 9.63 -35.67
CA ASP A 92 29.91 9.93 -37.09
C ASP A 92 31.11 9.50 -37.96
N GLU A 93 32.25 9.18 -37.34
CA GLU A 93 33.45 8.70 -38.01
C GLU A 93 33.54 7.16 -38.09
N TYR A 94 32.66 6.41 -37.42
CA TYR A 94 32.76 4.94 -37.34
C TYR A 94 31.62 4.23 -38.12
N PRO A 95 31.93 3.50 -39.20
CA PRO A 95 30.90 3.03 -40.14
C PRO A 95 30.11 1.80 -39.67
N LEU A 96 30.61 1.03 -38.68
CA LEU A 96 30.13 -0.34 -38.41
C LEU A 96 28.61 -0.40 -38.11
N LEU A 97 28.10 0.50 -37.28
CA LEU A 97 26.66 0.63 -37.00
C LEU A 97 26.00 1.66 -37.91
N ARG A 98 26.70 2.76 -38.24
CA ARG A 98 26.17 3.87 -39.06
C ARG A 98 25.70 3.43 -40.44
N ASP A 99 26.50 2.60 -41.12
CA ASP A 99 26.31 2.20 -42.52
C ASP A 99 25.63 0.83 -42.67
N ASN A 100 25.50 0.06 -41.58
CA ASN A 100 24.75 -1.20 -41.57
C ASN A 100 23.25 -0.90 -41.39
N THR A 101 22.56 -0.69 -42.51
CA THR A 101 21.16 -0.23 -42.53
C THR A 101 20.22 -1.18 -41.79
N ASP A 102 20.37 -2.49 -41.99
CA ASP A 102 19.52 -3.50 -41.36
C ASP A 102 19.71 -3.54 -39.84
N LEU A 103 20.96 -3.56 -39.38
CA LEU A 103 21.27 -3.54 -37.95
C LEU A 103 20.86 -2.22 -37.30
N ARG A 104 21.10 -1.09 -37.97
CA ARG A 104 20.70 0.22 -37.49
C ARG A 104 19.19 0.32 -37.33
N HIS A 105 18.40 -0.17 -38.30
CA HIS A 105 16.95 -0.11 -38.23
C HIS A 105 16.37 -0.88 -37.03
N ARG A 106 16.94 -2.05 -36.70
CA ARG A 106 16.50 -2.84 -35.54
C ARG A 106 17.08 -2.37 -34.21
N ALA A 107 18.26 -1.73 -34.21
CA ALA A 107 18.96 -1.32 -32.99
C ALA A 107 18.49 0.02 -32.41
N PHE A 108 17.76 0.84 -33.17
CA PHE A 108 17.26 2.13 -32.71
C PHE A 108 15.74 2.14 -32.55
N THR A 109 15.27 2.80 -31.50
CA THR A 109 13.85 3.02 -31.22
C THR A 109 13.65 4.46 -30.77
N SER A 110 12.61 5.11 -31.30
CA SER A 110 12.25 6.47 -30.88
C SER A 110 11.92 6.52 -29.39
N ARG A 111 12.49 7.48 -28.65
CA ARG A 111 12.17 7.70 -27.24
C ARG A 111 10.69 8.04 -27.02
N ALA A 112 10.03 8.64 -28.00
CA ALA A 112 8.60 8.98 -27.90
C ALA A 112 7.68 7.75 -27.94
N GLU A 113 8.16 6.63 -28.47
CA GLU A 113 7.42 5.37 -28.56
C GLU A 113 7.77 4.38 -27.43
N ALA A 114 8.80 4.72 -26.64
CA ALA A 114 9.33 3.88 -25.60
C ALA A 114 8.61 4.07 -24.26
N ILE A 115 8.35 2.96 -23.58
CA ILE A 115 7.88 2.92 -22.19
C ILE A 115 9.08 2.60 -21.32
N MET A 116 9.44 3.53 -20.43
CA MET A 116 10.55 3.34 -19.50
C MET A 116 10.13 2.51 -18.28
N HIS A 117 11.04 1.67 -17.79
CA HIS A 117 10.85 0.84 -16.59
C HIS A 117 11.87 1.22 -15.52
N LEU A 118 11.73 0.64 -14.32
CA LEU A 118 12.81 0.67 -13.33
C LEU A 118 14.08 0.05 -13.93
N PRO A 119 15.24 0.72 -13.81
CA PRO A 119 16.46 0.29 -14.50
C PRO A 119 17.12 -0.94 -13.88
N ALA A 120 16.83 -1.24 -12.62
CA ALA A 120 17.34 -2.41 -11.90
C ALA A 120 16.28 -2.98 -10.96
N THR A 121 16.39 -4.28 -10.65
CA THR A 121 15.76 -4.86 -9.47
C THR A 121 16.55 -4.39 -8.25
N ILE A 122 15.94 -3.53 -7.43
CA ILE A 122 16.58 -2.97 -6.24
C ILE A 122 16.49 -4.00 -5.12
N GLY A 123 17.64 -4.51 -4.67
CA GLY A 123 17.72 -5.45 -3.55
C GLY A 123 17.42 -4.73 -2.23
N ASP A 124 18.27 -3.79 -1.88
CA ASP A 124 18.10 -2.87 -0.76
C ASP A 124 18.15 -1.41 -1.23
N TYR A 125 17.38 -0.58 -0.54
CA TYR A 125 17.42 0.88 -0.66
C TYR A 125 17.81 1.46 0.70
N THR A 126 18.86 2.29 0.73
CA THR A 126 19.28 3.06 1.90
C THR A 126 19.25 4.53 1.56
N ASP A 127 18.72 5.33 2.48
CA ASP A 127 18.68 6.78 2.34
C ASP A 127 19.61 7.44 3.36
N PHE A 128 20.45 8.35 2.88
CA PHE A 128 21.39 9.08 3.73
C PHE A 128 20.80 10.42 4.17
N TYR A 129 21.58 11.18 4.93
CA TYR A 129 21.16 12.48 5.45
C TYR A 129 22.32 13.48 5.35
N SER A 130 22.86 13.63 4.13
CA SER A 130 24.22 14.13 3.92
C SER A 130 24.35 15.63 3.61
N SER A 131 23.24 16.36 3.41
CA SER A 131 23.28 17.83 3.28
C SER A 131 23.35 18.50 4.65
N ILE A 132 24.40 19.28 4.89
CA ILE A 132 24.55 20.03 6.15
C ILE A 132 23.49 21.12 6.30
N HIS A 133 23.07 21.73 5.18
CA HIS A 133 22.05 22.77 5.18
C HIS A 133 20.69 22.17 5.55
N HIS A 134 20.31 21.05 4.91
CA HIS A 134 19.08 20.35 5.23
C HIS A 134 19.05 19.90 6.70
N ALA A 135 20.12 19.24 7.15
CA ALA A 135 20.24 18.77 8.52
C ALA A 135 20.14 19.91 9.56
N THR A 136 20.75 21.06 9.24
CA THR A 136 20.70 22.26 10.08
C THR A 136 19.30 22.87 10.07
N ASN A 137 18.65 23.01 8.92
CA ASN A 137 17.31 23.58 8.78
C ASN A 137 16.27 22.78 9.59
N VAL A 138 16.21 21.47 9.36
CA VAL A 138 15.36 20.54 10.13
C VAL A 138 15.71 20.63 11.62
N GLY A 139 17.01 20.65 11.95
CA GLY A 139 17.47 20.85 13.31
C GLY A 139 16.93 22.12 13.98
N ILE A 140 17.02 23.26 13.31
CA ILE A 140 16.51 24.54 13.82
C ILE A 140 15.00 24.45 14.07
N MET A 141 14.24 23.90 13.11
CA MET A 141 12.77 23.80 13.21
C MET A 141 12.27 22.91 14.35
N PHE A 142 13.07 21.94 14.78
CA PHE A 142 12.67 20.96 15.81
C PHE A 142 13.38 21.11 17.16
N ARG A 143 14.62 21.60 17.18
CA ARG A 143 15.49 21.66 18.37
C ARG A 143 16.08 23.04 18.65
N GLY A 144 15.82 24.01 17.78
CA GLY A 144 16.38 25.36 17.87
C GLY A 144 17.81 25.45 17.32
N LYS A 145 18.27 26.69 17.11
CA LYS A 145 19.53 26.99 16.40
C LYS A 145 20.78 26.44 17.07
N GLU A 146 20.83 26.45 18.40
CA GLU A 146 21.98 25.99 19.17
C GLU A 146 22.18 24.47 19.10
N ASN A 147 21.10 23.71 18.89
CA ASN A 147 21.08 22.25 18.90
C ASN A 147 20.65 21.66 17.54
N ALA A 148 20.91 22.40 16.46
CA ALA A 148 20.43 22.04 15.13
C ALA A 148 21.00 20.69 14.66
N LEU A 149 22.32 20.53 14.65
CA LEU A 149 22.95 19.26 14.29
C LEU A 149 23.09 18.36 15.52
N MET A 150 22.72 17.09 15.36
CA MET A 150 22.99 16.07 16.37
C MET A 150 24.50 15.80 16.46
N PRO A 151 25.02 15.42 17.64
CA PRO A 151 26.47 15.32 17.86
C PRO A 151 27.20 14.36 16.91
N ASN A 152 26.53 13.32 16.41
CA ASN A 152 27.08 12.31 15.52
C ASN A 152 27.18 12.76 14.05
N TRP A 153 26.39 13.74 13.63
CA TRP A 153 26.16 14.03 12.20
C TRP A 153 27.42 14.42 11.44
N LYS A 154 28.37 15.11 12.10
CA LYS A 154 29.66 15.49 11.50
C LYS A 154 30.75 14.40 11.59
N TRP A 155 30.47 13.27 12.23
CA TRP A 155 31.43 12.17 12.41
C TRP A 155 31.16 10.96 11.50
N LEU A 156 29.92 10.80 11.03
CA LEU A 156 29.51 9.75 10.13
C LEU A 156 28.38 10.23 9.21
N PRO A 157 28.29 9.72 7.96
CA PRO A 157 27.15 9.95 7.10
C PRO A 157 25.95 9.18 7.63
N VAL A 158 25.08 9.86 8.38
CA VAL A 158 23.85 9.29 8.94
C VAL A 158 22.98 8.78 7.79
N GLY A 159 22.39 7.59 7.96
CA GLY A 159 21.43 7.02 7.02
C GLY A 159 20.54 5.98 7.68
N TYR A 160 19.52 5.54 6.97
CA TYR A 160 18.55 4.53 7.39
C TYR A 160 18.14 3.64 6.22
N HIS A 161 17.64 2.44 6.51
CA HIS A 161 17.11 1.56 5.49
C HIS A 161 15.77 2.10 4.99
N GLY A 162 15.70 2.42 3.70
CA GLY A 162 14.49 2.79 2.99
C GLY A 162 13.68 1.55 2.58
N ARG A 163 12.63 1.77 1.78
CA ARG A 163 11.75 0.68 1.31
C ARG A 163 11.92 0.42 -0.17
N ALA A 164 12.65 -0.63 -0.53
CA ALA A 164 12.91 -0.98 -1.93
C ALA A 164 11.62 -1.28 -2.73
N SER A 165 10.60 -1.88 -2.12
CA SER A 165 9.37 -2.30 -2.83
C SER A 165 8.51 -1.15 -3.35
N SER A 166 8.70 0.07 -2.85
CA SER A 166 7.94 1.26 -3.23
C SER A 166 8.80 2.29 -3.95
N VAL A 167 9.99 1.90 -4.41
CA VAL A 167 10.72 2.67 -5.40
C VAL A 167 10.04 2.46 -6.75
N VAL A 168 9.59 3.54 -7.37
CA VAL A 168 8.87 3.53 -8.65
C VAL A 168 9.59 4.41 -9.68
N VAL A 169 9.35 4.12 -10.96
CA VAL A 169 9.92 4.90 -12.05
C VAL A 169 9.14 6.21 -12.22
N SER A 170 9.82 7.28 -12.67
CA SER A 170 9.20 8.51 -13.16
C SER A 170 7.95 8.25 -14.03
N GLY A 171 6.91 9.07 -13.89
CA GLY A 171 5.61 8.88 -14.54
C GLY A 171 4.59 8.17 -13.66
N THR A 172 5.02 7.52 -12.58
CA THR A 172 4.12 6.82 -11.66
C THR A 172 3.36 7.81 -10.78
N GLU A 173 2.04 7.74 -10.79
CA GLU A 173 1.17 8.49 -9.89
C GLU A 173 1.30 7.98 -8.46
N LEU A 174 1.35 8.89 -7.49
CA LEU A 174 1.42 8.54 -6.07
C LEU A 174 0.19 9.03 -5.33
N LYS A 175 -0.37 8.12 -4.53
CA LYS A 175 -1.49 8.42 -3.65
C LYS A 175 -0.99 9.07 -2.38
N ARG A 176 -1.62 10.17 -1.97
CA ARG A 176 -1.39 10.78 -0.64
C ARG A 176 -1.55 9.71 0.45
N PRO A 177 -0.55 9.49 1.31
CA PRO A 177 -0.63 8.45 2.32
C PRO A 177 -1.62 8.84 3.40
N VAL A 178 -2.28 7.82 3.95
CA VAL A 178 -3.15 7.92 5.11
C VAL A 178 -2.41 7.27 6.28
N GLY A 179 -2.39 7.92 7.44
CA GLY A 179 -1.64 7.41 8.59
C GLY A 179 -2.00 8.12 9.88
N GLN A 180 -1.35 7.70 10.96
CA GLN A 180 -1.47 8.37 12.25
C GLN A 180 -0.64 9.64 12.27
N THR A 181 -1.24 10.73 12.72
CA THR A 181 -0.60 12.02 12.93
C THR A 181 -0.97 12.52 14.32
N LYS A 182 -0.06 13.25 14.99
CA LYS A 182 -0.37 13.83 16.30
C LYS A 182 -0.10 15.32 16.30
N ALA A 183 -1.16 16.11 16.46
CA ALA A 183 -1.01 17.55 16.66
C ALA A 183 -0.31 17.83 18.01
N PRO A 184 0.51 18.89 18.13
CA PRO A 184 1.33 19.14 19.33
C PRO A 184 0.54 19.13 20.66
N GLU A 185 -0.64 19.74 20.65
CA GLU A 185 -1.50 19.88 21.85
C GLU A 185 -2.54 18.75 21.99
N ALA A 186 -2.57 17.79 21.05
CA ALA A 186 -3.53 16.69 21.11
C ALA A 186 -3.08 15.62 22.12
N SER A 187 -4.01 15.14 22.93
CA SER A 187 -3.77 14.03 23.86
C SER A 187 -3.57 12.70 23.13
N GLU A 188 -4.22 12.52 21.98
CA GLU A 188 -4.24 11.28 21.19
C GLU A 188 -3.91 11.58 19.72
N PRO A 189 -3.27 10.63 19.00
CA PRO A 189 -3.09 10.77 17.55
C PRO A 189 -4.42 10.65 16.80
N THR A 190 -4.50 11.25 15.64
CA THR A 190 -5.61 11.12 14.68
C THR A 190 -5.18 10.31 13.48
N PHE A 191 -6.09 9.52 12.91
CA PHE A 191 -5.86 8.86 11.63
C PHE A 191 -6.54 9.62 10.50
N GLY A 192 -5.85 9.75 9.38
CA GLY A 192 -6.38 10.40 8.19
C GLY A 192 -5.29 10.66 7.15
N PRO A 193 -5.65 11.30 6.02
CA PRO A 193 -4.68 11.67 5.00
C PRO A 193 -3.64 12.63 5.58
N SER A 194 -2.38 12.47 5.15
CA SER A 194 -1.31 13.41 5.51
C SER A 194 -1.65 14.82 5.05
N LYS A 195 -1.54 15.78 5.96
CA LYS A 195 -1.73 17.22 5.70
C LYS A 195 -0.44 17.90 5.29
N LEU A 196 0.71 17.29 5.59
CA LEU A 196 2.04 17.84 5.37
C LEU A 196 2.82 16.97 4.36
N MET A 197 2.22 16.80 3.18
CA MET A 197 2.80 16.04 2.07
C MET A 197 3.90 16.83 1.39
N ASP A 198 5.04 16.19 1.15
CA ASP A 198 6.28 16.87 0.80
C ASP A 198 7.09 16.07 -0.24
N PHE A 199 7.90 16.79 -0.99
CA PHE A 199 8.97 16.20 -1.80
C PHE A 199 10.30 16.30 -1.06
N GLU A 200 11.24 15.43 -1.42
CA GLU A 200 12.64 15.56 -1.05
C GLU A 200 13.49 15.48 -2.31
N LEU A 201 14.13 16.59 -2.68
CA LEU A 201 15.04 16.64 -3.81
C LEU A 201 16.31 15.87 -3.48
N GLU A 202 16.52 14.75 -4.16
CA GLU A 202 17.68 13.90 -3.98
C GLU A 202 18.33 13.48 -5.30
N MET A 203 19.54 12.97 -5.18
CA MET A 203 20.07 12.02 -6.16
C MET A 203 20.40 10.72 -5.45
N ALA A 204 20.34 9.62 -6.18
CA ALA A 204 20.75 8.32 -5.68
C ALA A 204 21.75 7.69 -6.64
N PHE A 205 22.58 6.80 -6.11
CA PHE A 205 23.50 6.01 -6.94
C PHE A 205 23.22 4.53 -6.83
N PHE A 206 23.42 3.83 -7.94
CA PHE A 206 23.34 2.38 -8.01
C PHE A 206 24.69 1.75 -7.68
N VAL A 207 24.65 0.74 -6.82
CA VAL A 207 25.82 -0.08 -6.51
C VAL A 207 26.12 -1.00 -7.70
N GLY A 208 27.39 -1.02 -8.11
CA GLY A 208 27.92 -1.95 -9.11
C GLY A 208 29.11 -2.75 -8.58
N GLY A 209 29.61 -3.65 -9.41
CA GLY A 209 30.71 -4.56 -9.20
C GLY A 209 30.31 -5.83 -8.44
N PRO A 210 31.20 -6.83 -8.35
CA PRO A 210 30.92 -8.09 -7.65
C PRO A 210 30.55 -7.88 -6.18
N GLU A 211 29.43 -8.42 -5.70
CA GLU A 211 29.00 -8.29 -4.28
C GLU A 211 30.16 -8.49 -3.30
N ASN A 212 30.31 -7.60 -2.31
CA ASN A 212 31.26 -7.82 -1.22
C ASN A 212 30.71 -8.87 -0.26
N THR A 213 31.51 -9.87 0.10
CA THR A 213 31.10 -10.92 1.04
C THR A 213 30.70 -10.30 2.38
N LEU A 214 29.57 -10.75 2.96
CA LEU A 214 29.15 -10.37 4.30
C LEU A 214 30.31 -10.53 5.31
N GLY A 215 30.56 -9.49 6.10
CA GLY A 215 31.71 -9.36 7.00
C GLY A 215 32.93 -8.68 6.37
N THR A 216 32.91 -8.40 5.05
CA THR A 216 34.01 -7.75 4.32
C THR A 216 33.60 -6.35 3.93
N ARG A 217 34.32 -5.34 4.44
CA ARG A 217 34.08 -3.92 4.11
C ARG A 217 34.62 -3.55 2.73
N VAL A 218 34.06 -2.49 2.13
CA VAL A 218 34.64 -1.80 0.99
C VAL A 218 35.46 -0.62 1.51
N PRO A 219 36.80 -0.64 1.38
CA PRO A 219 37.64 0.50 1.74
C PRO A 219 37.32 1.73 0.88
N ILE A 220 37.48 2.94 1.42
CA ILE A 220 37.10 4.18 0.73
C ILE A 220 37.86 4.40 -0.58
N GLU A 221 39.10 3.92 -0.68
CA GLU A 221 39.91 3.92 -1.89
C GLU A 221 39.28 3.12 -3.04
N ASN A 222 38.44 2.12 -2.73
CA ASN A 222 37.77 1.26 -3.70
C ASN A 222 36.28 1.60 -3.86
N ALA A 223 35.76 2.58 -3.12
CA ALA A 223 34.33 2.89 -3.11
C ALA A 223 33.83 3.37 -4.48
N GLU A 224 34.66 4.09 -5.23
CA GLU A 224 34.33 4.56 -6.58
C GLU A 224 34.08 3.40 -7.57
N ASP A 225 34.82 2.31 -7.46
CA ASP A 225 34.65 1.12 -8.31
C ASP A 225 33.33 0.37 -8.04
N ARG A 226 32.59 0.81 -7.02
CA ARG A 226 31.27 0.29 -6.62
C ARG A 226 30.12 1.23 -6.97
N ILE A 227 30.39 2.40 -7.56
CA ILE A 227 29.37 3.38 -7.93
C ILE A 227 29.18 3.32 -9.45
N PHE A 228 28.13 2.63 -9.89
CA PHE A 228 27.87 2.43 -11.32
C PHE A 228 27.45 3.75 -12.01
N GLY A 229 26.52 4.46 -11.39
CA GLY A 229 25.98 5.72 -11.89
C GLY A 229 24.88 6.26 -10.99
N VAL A 230 24.35 7.42 -11.36
CA VAL A 230 23.39 8.18 -10.56
C VAL A 230 22.06 8.39 -11.28
N VAL A 231 21.02 8.63 -10.50
CA VAL A 231 19.67 9.00 -10.91
C VAL A 231 19.18 10.19 -10.07
N LEU A 232 18.23 10.95 -10.59
CA LEU A 232 17.42 11.85 -9.75
C LEU A 232 16.47 10.99 -8.91
N MET A 233 16.17 11.48 -7.71
CA MET A 233 15.29 10.79 -6.79
C MET A 233 14.41 11.78 -6.02
N ASN A 234 13.15 11.43 -5.84
CA ASN A 234 12.24 12.10 -4.91
C ASN A 234 11.79 11.13 -3.83
N ASP A 235 12.26 11.37 -2.60
CA ASP A 235 11.86 10.59 -1.43
C ASP A 235 10.62 11.22 -0.77
N TRP A 236 9.46 10.91 -1.35
CA TRP A 236 8.20 11.51 -0.95
C TRP A 236 7.94 11.31 0.54
N SER A 237 7.50 12.39 1.18
CA SER A 237 7.49 12.45 2.65
C SER A 237 6.17 12.99 3.19
N ALA A 238 5.58 12.25 4.13
CA ALA A 238 4.42 12.70 4.90
C ALA A 238 4.86 13.20 6.28
N ARG A 239 5.19 14.49 6.40
CA ARG A 239 5.92 15.05 7.56
C ARG A 239 5.18 14.94 8.89
N ASP A 240 3.86 14.97 8.86
CA ASP A 240 3.02 14.82 10.04
C ASP A 240 2.95 13.38 10.55
N ILE A 241 2.95 12.41 9.64
CA ILE A 241 3.11 10.98 9.98
C ILE A 241 4.52 10.77 10.55
N GLN A 242 5.53 11.31 9.84
CA GLN A 242 6.95 11.18 10.20
C GLN A 242 7.19 11.67 11.63
N ALA A 243 6.73 12.88 11.95
CA ALA A 243 6.93 13.51 13.25
C ALA A 243 6.35 12.69 14.40
N TRP A 244 5.29 11.90 14.16
CA TRP A 244 4.67 11.06 15.17
C TRP A 244 5.37 9.71 15.31
N GLU A 245 5.76 9.07 14.21
CA GLU A 245 6.26 7.68 14.23
C GLU A 245 7.77 7.56 14.49
N TYR A 246 8.57 8.58 14.15
CA TYR A 246 10.01 8.36 13.95
C TYR A 246 10.82 8.11 15.24
N VAL A 247 10.26 8.41 16.40
CA VAL A 247 10.96 8.21 17.68
C VAL A 247 10.59 6.84 18.26
N PRO A 248 11.56 5.96 18.55
CA PRO A 248 13.01 6.13 18.42
C PRO A 248 13.62 5.51 17.15
N LEU A 249 12.83 4.87 16.28
CA LEU A 249 13.32 3.91 15.28
C LEU A 249 13.67 4.50 13.92
N GLY A 250 13.44 5.80 13.72
CA GLY A 250 13.60 6.47 12.43
C GLY A 250 12.31 6.48 11.60
N PRO A 251 12.32 7.18 10.46
CA PRO A 251 11.16 7.26 9.57
C PRO A 251 10.77 5.89 9.00
N PHE A 252 9.47 5.66 8.79
CA PHE A 252 8.95 4.38 8.30
C PHE A 252 7.78 4.55 7.32
N LEU A 253 6.53 4.66 7.79
CA LEU A 253 5.35 4.80 6.92
C LEU A 253 5.31 6.15 6.22
N ALA A 254 5.94 7.16 6.82
CA ALA A 254 6.02 8.49 6.26
C ALA A 254 6.93 8.61 5.03
N LYS A 255 7.63 7.54 4.66
CA LYS A 255 8.53 7.45 3.49
C LYS A 255 8.16 6.29 2.58
N SER A 256 7.85 5.13 3.17
CA SER A 256 7.65 3.88 2.44
C SER A 256 6.42 3.81 1.53
N PHE A 257 5.58 4.85 1.47
CA PHE A 257 4.44 4.90 0.55
C PHE A 257 4.84 5.20 -0.90
N GLY A 258 6.02 5.77 -1.14
CA GLY A 258 6.51 5.99 -2.49
C GLY A 258 7.84 6.75 -2.54
N THR A 259 8.76 6.26 -3.37
CA THR A 259 10.01 6.94 -3.72
C THR A 259 10.11 6.90 -5.24
N THR A 260 10.29 8.03 -5.93
CA THR A 260 10.36 8.06 -7.39
C THR A 260 11.82 8.24 -7.85
N ILE A 261 12.26 7.49 -8.86
CA ILE A 261 13.57 7.70 -9.50
C ILE A 261 13.46 7.97 -11.01
N SER A 262 14.42 8.74 -11.54
CA SER A 262 14.57 8.89 -13.00
C SER A 262 14.97 7.57 -13.66
N PRO A 263 14.50 7.27 -14.88
CA PRO A 263 14.73 5.96 -15.51
C PRO A 263 16.13 5.78 -16.11
N TRP A 264 16.84 6.87 -16.39
CA TRP A 264 18.16 6.85 -17.02
C TRP A 264 19.27 6.97 -15.99
N ILE A 265 20.08 5.92 -15.87
CA ILE A 265 21.26 5.91 -15.00
C ILE A 265 22.43 6.54 -15.74
N VAL A 266 22.90 7.67 -15.23
CA VAL A 266 24.05 8.36 -15.79
C VAL A 266 25.30 7.83 -15.13
N SER A 267 26.15 7.20 -15.92
CA SER A 267 27.37 6.56 -15.41
C SER A 267 28.27 7.57 -14.70
N ILE A 268 28.95 7.13 -13.65
CA ILE A 268 29.92 7.98 -12.94
C ILE A 268 31.02 8.50 -13.89
N GLU A 269 31.30 7.76 -14.96
CA GLU A 269 32.27 8.11 -15.99
C GLU A 269 31.80 9.23 -16.92
N ALA A 270 30.50 9.35 -17.17
CA ALA A 270 29.94 10.51 -17.89
C ALA A 270 30.06 11.80 -17.07
N LEU A 271 30.05 11.67 -15.74
CA LEU A 271 30.10 12.78 -14.80
C LEU A 271 31.52 13.24 -14.44
N ARG A 272 32.55 12.53 -14.91
CA ARG A 272 33.96 12.86 -14.67
C ARG A 272 34.32 14.33 -14.85
N PRO A 273 33.87 15.01 -15.91
CA PRO A 273 34.23 16.42 -16.15
C PRO A 273 33.65 17.40 -15.13
N TYR A 274 32.72 16.96 -14.29
CA TYR A 274 31.94 17.78 -13.36
C TYR A 274 32.24 17.47 -11.89
N PHE A 275 33.26 16.65 -11.62
CA PHE A 275 33.79 16.55 -10.27
C PHE A 275 34.53 17.83 -9.88
N VAL A 276 34.23 18.31 -8.69
CA VAL A 276 34.84 19.47 -8.03
C VAL A 276 35.41 19.06 -6.68
N GLU A 277 36.20 19.96 -6.09
CA GLU A 277 36.80 19.78 -4.77
C GLU A 277 35.75 19.42 -3.71
N ASN A 278 36.12 18.51 -2.81
CA ASN A 278 35.24 18.07 -1.74
C ASN A 278 35.04 19.20 -0.72
N PRO A 279 33.84 19.34 -0.11
CA PRO A 279 33.62 20.31 0.94
C PRO A 279 34.57 20.09 2.12
N VAL A 280 35.00 21.18 2.74
CA VAL A 280 35.84 21.13 3.94
C VAL A 280 35.03 20.53 5.08
N GLN A 281 35.53 19.43 5.64
CA GLN A 281 34.90 18.76 6.78
C GLN A 281 35.60 19.17 8.09
N ASP A 282 34.84 19.79 8.98
CA ASP A 282 35.28 20.20 10.32
C ASP A 282 34.26 19.70 11.38
N PRO A 283 34.65 18.75 12.26
CA PRO A 283 35.99 18.16 12.40
C PRO A 283 36.41 17.25 11.24
N VAL A 284 37.71 16.98 11.16
CA VAL A 284 38.28 15.99 10.23
C VAL A 284 37.67 14.60 10.53
N PRO A 285 37.09 13.90 9.54
CA PRO A 285 36.48 12.59 9.76
C PRO A 285 37.46 11.52 10.28
N PRO A 286 36.96 10.40 10.81
CA PRO A 286 37.79 9.22 11.06
C PRO A 286 38.51 8.72 9.81
N ALA A 287 39.65 8.05 9.98
CA ALA A 287 40.54 7.69 8.86
C ALA A 287 39.87 6.88 7.73
N TYR A 288 38.91 6.01 8.06
CA TYR A 288 38.21 5.19 7.06
C TYR A 288 37.26 5.98 6.14
N LEU A 289 36.96 7.25 6.47
CA LEU A 289 36.15 8.16 5.67
C LEU A 289 36.98 9.23 4.96
N ARG A 290 38.32 9.23 5.10
CA ARG A 290 39.17 10.25 4.49
C ARG A 290 39.52 9.87 3.06
N HIS A 291 39.35 10.82 2.15
CA HIS A 291 39.86 10.73 0.78
C HIS A 291 40.16 12.14 0.26
N ASP A 292 41.22 12.26 -0.53
CA ASP A 292 41.70 13.56 -1.05
C ASP A 292 41.29 13.79 -2.51
N ASP A 293 40.87 12.74 -3.22
CA ASP A 293 40.45 12.85 -4.61
C ASP A 293 39.09 13.57 -4.73
N PRO A 294 38.94 14.52 -5.67
CA PRO A 294 37.67 15.20 -5.94
C PRO A 294 36.56 14.20 -6.30
N PHE A 295 35.50 14.17 -5.49
CA PHE A 295 34.34 13.29 -5.68
C PHE A 295 33.00 13.96 -5.40
N THR A 296 32.98 15.29 -5.37
CA THR A 296 31.76 16.09 -5.25
C THR A 296 31.31 16.51 -6.65
N LEU A 297 30.02 16.38 -6.97
CA LEU A 297 29.51 16.65 -8.32
C LEU A 297 28.89 18.04 -8.42
N ASP A 298 29.30 18.82 -9.43
CA ASP A 298 28.67 20.09 -9.79
C ASP A 298 27.49 19.83 -10.74
N ILE A 299 26.31 19.65 -10.16
CA ILE A 299 25.06 19.35 -10.86
C ILE A 299 24.03 20.36 -10.38
N ASP A 300 23.60 21.24 -11.28
CA ASP A 300 22.49 22.14 -11.01
C ASP A 300 21.21 21.33 -10.92
N LEU A 301 20.48 21.48 -9.82
CA LEU A 301 19.24 20.77 -9.55
C LEU A 301 18.09 21.77 -9.43
N ALA A 302 16.92 21.41 -9.94
CA ALA A 302 15.72 22.22 -9.77
C ALA A 302 14.49 21.36 -9.53
N VAL A 303 13.56 21.90 -8.73
CA VAL A 303 12.22 21.35 -8.54
C VAL A 303 11.19 22.35 -9.02
N SER A 304 10.24 21.87 -9.80
CA SER A 304 9.05 22.62 -10.19
C SER A 304 7.78 21.90 -9.79
N ILE A 305 6.73 22.68 -9.53
CA ILE A 305 5.40 22.18 -9.20
C ILE A 305 4.44 22.70 -10.26
N ARG A 306 3.68 21.81 -10.90
CA ARG A 306 2.54 22.15 -11.75
C ARG A 306 1.25 21.88 -10.97
N PRO A 307 0.51 22.93 -10.56
CA PRO A 307 -0.81 22.76 -9.95
C PRO A 307 -1.81 22.08 -10.89
N ASP A 308 -2.82 21.44 -10.31
CA ASP A 308 -3.94 20.89 -11.09
C ASP A 308 -4.62 21.97 -11.94
N GLY A 309 -4.88 21.64 -13.19
CA GLY A 309 -5.45 22.55 -14.18
C GLY A 309 -4.54 23.68 -14.67
N ASP A 310 -3.30 23.80 -14.18
CA ASP A 310 -2.31 24.73 -14.71
C ASP A 310 -1.58 24.13 -15.92
N SER A 311 -1.34 24.95 -16.95
CA SER A 311 -0.60 24.54 -18.14
C SER A 311 0.91 24.58 -17.95
N GLU A 312 1.41 25.34 -16.96
CA GLU A 312 2.84 25.56 -16.73
C GLU A 312 3.30 25.01 -15.36
N ALA A 313 4.53 24.51 -15.32
CA ALA A 313 5.20 24.12 -14.07
C ALA A 313 6.03 25.29 -13.53
N HIS A 314 5.97 25.53 -12.22
CA HIS A 314 6.61 26.68 -11.57
C HIS A 314 7.77 26.23 -10.70
N THR A 315 8.98 26.74 -10.95
CA THR A 315 10.17 26.37 -10.17
C THR A 315 10.08 26.90 -8.73
N VAL A 316 10.19 25.99 -7.76
CA VAL A 316 10.15 26.30 -6.32
C VAL A 316 11.51 26.14 -5.63
N CYS A 317 12.43 25.37 -6.23
CA CYS A 317 13.78 25.17 -5.72
C CYS A 317 14.79 25.18 -6.87
N LYS A 318 15.92 25.86 -6.67
CA LYS A 318 17.15 25.72 -7.46
C LYS A 318 18.34 25.58 -6.52
N THR A 319 19.02 24.45 -6.59
CA THR A 319 20.18 24.14 -5.74
C THR A 319 21.23 23.43 -6.56
N ASN A 320 22.25 22.90 -5.91
CA ASN A 320 23.30 22.14 -6.58
C ASN A 320 23.77 20.98 -5.71
N PHE A 321 24.03 19.84 -6.33
CA PHE A 321 24.48 18.62 -5.64
C PHE A 321 25.80 18.81 -4.89
N LYS A 322 26.64 19.78 -5.30
CA LYS A 322 27.91 20.09 -4.63
C LYS A 322 27.78 20.59 -3.19
N HIS A 323 26.55 20.86 -2.73
CA HIS A 323 26.29 21.26 -1.36
C HIS A 323 26.22 20.09 -0.36
N LEU A 324 26.29 18.83 -0.81
CA LEU A 324 26.41 17.68 0.10
C LEU A 324 27.70 17.71 0.90
N TYR A 325 27.63 17.50 2.22
CA TYR A 325 28.80 17.48 3.10
C TYR A 325 29.53 16.14 3.08
N TRP A 326 28.80 15.04 2.93
CA TRP A 326 29.37 13.70 2.80
C TRP A 326 29.31 13.25 1.34
N THR A 327 30.44 12.78 0.81
CA THR A 327 30.54 12.31 -0.58
C THR A 327 29.92 10.93 -0.76
N LEU A 328 29.59 10.56 -2.00
CA LEU A 328 29.08 9.21 -2.31
C LEU A 328 30.07 8.10 -1.91
N LYS A 329 31.39 8.35 -2.02
CA LYS A 329 32.44 7.43 -1.55
C LYS A 329 32.34 7.21 -0.04
N GLN A 330 32.16 8.29 0.73
CA GLN A 330 32.02 8.22 2.18
C GLN A 330 30.74 7.47 2.60
N GLN A 331 29.62 7.72 1.92
CA GLN A 331 28.37 7.02 2.15
C GLN A 331 28.54 5.50 1.97
N LEU A 332 29.11 5.06 0.84
CA LEU A 332 29.34 3.65 0.56
C LEU A 332 30.34 3.00 1.53
N ALA A 333 31.47 3.67 1.80
CA ALA A 333 32.47 3.18 2.74
C ALA A 333 31.91 3.04 4.17
N HIS A 334 31.06 4.00 4.59
CA HIS A 334 30.38 3.91 5.88
C HIS A 334 29.37 2.76 5.92
N HIS A 335 28.57 2.59 4.87
CA HIS A 335 27.52 1.58 4.83
C HIS A 335 28.09 0.16 5.02
N THR A 336 29.31 -0.09 4.52
CA THR A 336 29.97 -1.40 4.59
C THR A 336 30.94 -1.55 5.76
N ILE A 337 31.14 -0.52 6.60
CA ILE A 337 32.19 -0.54 7.63
C ILE A 337 31.98 -1.63 8.69
N ASN A 338 30.73 -2.00 8.93
CA ASN A 338 30.34 -3.07 9.86
C ASN A 338 30.32 -4.47 9.21
N GLY A 339 30.67 -4.58 7.93
CA GLY A 339 30.62 -5.81 7.15
C GLY A 339 29.32 -6.03 6.38
N CYS A 340 28.40 -5.07 6.31
CA CYS A 340 27.23 -5.16 5.43
C CYS A 340 27.64 -5.42 3.96
N ASN A 341 27.01 -6.40 3.33
CA ASN A 341 27.17 -6.71 1.91
C ASN A 341 26.26 -5.81 1.07
N LEU A 342 26.83 -5.16 0.06
CA LEU A 342 26.11 -4.43 -0.97
C LEU A 342 26.10 -5.22 -2.27
N ARG A 343 24.95 -5.23 -2.93
CA ARG A 343 24.67 -6.04 -4.12
C ARG A 343 24.53 -5.17 -5.37
N PRO A 344 24.83 -5.72 -6.56
CA PRO A 344 24.57 -5.03 -7.82
C PRO A 344 23.09 -4.63 -7.95
N GLY A 345 22.84 -3.33 -8.09
CA GLY A 345 21.50 -2.77 -8.18
C GLY A 345 20.90 -2.26 -6.86
N ASP A 346 21.60 -2.38 -5.73
CA ASP A 346 21.21 -1.64 -4.51
C ASP A 346 21.24 -0.13 -4.78
N LEU A 347 20.32 0.60 -4.18
CA LEU A 347 20.12 2.04 -4.39
C LEU A 347 20.46 2.82 -3.11
N LEU A 348 21.37 3.80 -3.21
CA LEU A 348 21.77 4.63 -2.08
C LEU A 348 21.40 6.10 -2.36
N GLY A 349 20.38 6.62 -1.66
CA GLY A 349 19.92 8.01 -1.72
C GLY A 349 20.85 8.96 -0.97
N SER A 350 20.99 10.20 -1.43
CA SER A 350 21.92 11.16 -0.83
C SER A 350 21.45 11.72 0.51
N GLY A 351 20.16 11.65 0.78
CA GLY A 351 19.44 12.58 1.63
C GLY A 351 19.14 13.88 0.89
N THR A 352 18.07 14.56 1.32
CA THR A 352 17.60 15.83 0.75
C THR A 352 18.74 16.83 0.51
N VAL A 353 18.84 17.34 -0.71
CA VAL A 353 19.86 18.29 -1.16
C VAL A 353 19.38 19.72 -0.95
N SER A 354 19.87 20.36 0.10
CA SER A 354 19.67 21.80 0.33
C SER A 354 20.97 22.59 0.20
N GLY A 355 20.86 23.81 -0.35
CA GLY A 355 21.90 24.83 -0.40
C GLY A 355 21.76 25.88 0.70
N PRO A 356 22.67 26.87 0.73
CA PRO A 356 22.70 27.90 1.78
C PRO A 356 21.57 28.94 1.69
N GLU A 357 21.01 29.14 0.50
CA GLU A 357 19.97 30.16 0.24
C GLU A 357 18.56 29.57 0.37
N GLU A 358 17.57 30.40 0.76
CA GLU A 358 16.19 29.92 0.97
C GLU A 358 15.57 29.30 -0.29
N GLY A 359 15.87 29.84 -1.48
CA GLY A 359 15.41 29.28 -2.75
C GLY A 359 16.13 27.99 -3.17
N ALA A 360 17.12 27.54 -2.39
CA ALA A 360 17.91 26.34 -2.63
C ALA A 360 17.58 25.19 -1.66
N TYR A 361 16.49 25.30 -0.91
CA TYR A 361 16.08 24.24 0.02
C TYR A 361 15.35 23.10 -0.69
N GLY A 362 15.75 21.86 -0.40
CA GLY A 362 15.34 20.66 -1.12
C GLY A 362 13.98 20.07 -0.73
N SER A 363 13.16 20.75 0.07
CA SER A 363 11.85 20.27 0.50
C SER A 363 10.86 21.41 0.77
N MET A 364 9.55 21.15 0.66
CA MET A 364 8.53 22.10 1.09
C MET A 364 8.56 22.34 2.60
N LEU A 365 8.97 21.35 3.40
CA LEU A 365 9.21 21.54 4.83
C LEU A 365 10.17 22.71 5.09
N GLU A 366 11.26 22.79 4.34
CA GLU A 366 12.25 23.86 4.49
C GLU A 366 11.81 25.15 3.79
N LEU A 367 11.34 25.08 2.54
CA LEU A 367 10.90 26.25 1.77
C LEU A 367 9.77 27.02 2.47
N SER A 368 8.80 26.29 3.02
CA SER A 368 7.70 26.86 3.81
C SER A 368 8.06 27.09 5.28
N TRP A 369 9.26 26.69 5.72
CA TRP A 369 9.70 26.75 7.11
C TRP A 369 8.66 26.15 8.08
N ARG A 370 8.34 24.87 7.87
CA ARG A 370 7.29 24.11 8.58
C ARG A 370 5.91 24.79 8.48
N GLY A 371 5.59 25.32 7.30
CA GLY A 371 4.32 26.00 7.02
C GLY A 371 4.19 27.41 7.63
N ALA A 372 5.27 27.99 8.15
CA ALA A 372 5.28 29.37 8.64
C ALA A 372 5.37 30.41 7.51
N LYS A 373 5.90 30.03 6.35
CA LYS A 373 6.02 30.83 5.13
C LYS A 373 5.18 30.24 4.01
N GLU A 374 4.77 31.09 3.09
CA GLU A 374 4.13 30.67 1.84
C GLU A 374 5.17 30.59 0.72
N VAL A 375 5.08 29.54 -0.10
CA VAL A 375 5.94 29.31 -1.28
C VAL A 375 5.12 29.66 -2.53
N PRO A 376 5.55 30.61 -3.37
CA PRO A 376 4.87 30.92 -4.63
C PRO A 376 4.93 29.74 -5.61
N VAL A 377 3.79 29.39 -6.21
CA VAL A 377 3.67 28.40 -7.28
C VAL A 377 2.73 28.99 -8.33
N GLY A 378 3.31 29.75 -9.27
CA GLY A 378 2.55 30.52 -10.24
C GLY A 378 1.75 31.64 -9.59
N ASN A 379 0.43 31.66 -9.85
CA ASN A 379 -0.50 32.60 -9.23
C ASN A 379 -1.05 32.13 -7.88
N GLU A 380 -0.67 30.93 -7.43
CA GLU A 380 -1.06 30.38 -6.14
C GLU A 380 0.12 30.31 -5.17
N THR A 381 -0.16 29.93 -3.92
CA THR A 381 0.86 29.60 -2.93
C THR A 381 0.68 28.18 -2.40
N ARG A 382 1.78 27.62 -1.87
CA ARG A 382 1.83 26.32 -1.19
C ARG A 382 2.56 26.46 0.15
N LYS A 383 2.22 25.55 1.05
CA LYS A 383 3.02 25.25 2.25
C LYS A 383 3.55 23.83 2.17
N PHE A 384 2.68 22.94 1.73
CA PHE A 384 2.91 21.53 1.41
C PHE A 384 2.12 21.21 0.14
N LEU A 385 2.36 20.04 -0.44
CA LEU A 385 1.73 19.60 -1.68
C LEU A 385 0.22 19.37 -1.49
N LYS A 386 -0.56 19.86 -2.45
CA LYS A 386 -2.00 19.58 -2.58
C LYS A 386 -2.24 18.38 -3.47
N ASP A 387 -3.44 17.84 -3.41
CA ASP A 387 -3.87 16.88 -4.42
C ASP A 387 -3.95 17.58 -5.77
N GLY A 388 -3.54 16.87 -6.81
CA GLY A 388 -3.42 17.33 -8.18
C GLY A 388 -2.09 18.01 -8.52
N ASP A 389 -1.27 18.38 -7.52
CA ASP A 389 0.06 18.92 -7.78
C ASP A 389 0.96 17.84 -8.41
N GLU A 390 1.70 18.23 -9.45
CA GLU A 390 2.75 17.43 -10.08
C GLU A 390 4.13 18.01 -9.78
N VAL A 391 5.04 17.20 -9.24
CA VAL A 391 6.38 17.64 -8.83
C VAL A 391 7.43 17.11 -9.78
N ASN A 392 8.08 18.00 -10.53
CA ASN A 392 9.12 17.67 -11.51
C ASN A 392 10.51 18.05 -10.99
N LEU A 393 11.40 17.06 -10.89
CA LEU A 393 12.82 17.22 -10.59
C LEU A 393 13.64 17.28 -11.87
N SER A 394 14.67 18.11 -11.93
CA SER A 394 15.61 18.15 -13.06
C SER A 394 17.04 18.37 -12.58
N GLY A 395 18.01 17.84 -13.32
CA GLY A 395 19.43 18.04 -13.08
C GLY A 395 20.16 18.45 -14.36
N THR A 396 21.24 19.22 -14.26
CA THR A 396 22.04 19.62 -15.42
C THR A 396 23.48 19.83 -15.03
N CYS A 397 24.40 19.32 -15.84
CA CYS A 397 25.82 19.59 -15.69
C CYS A 397 26.25 20.62 -16.74
N ILE A 398 26.71 21.79 -16.31
CA ILE A 398 27.16 22.88 -17.20
C ILE A 398 28.66 23.11 -16.99
N LYS A 399 29.42 23.16 -18.09
CA LYS A 399 30.84 23.54 -18.04
C LYS A 399 31.01 25.00 -18.48
N ASN A 400 31.57 25.82 -17.60
CA ASN A 400 31.84 27.26 -17.76
C ASN A 400 32.10 27.74 -19.21
N GLY A 401 31.08 28.31 -19.86
CA GLY A 401 31.22 29.37 -20.87
C GLY A 401 31.48 28.97 -22.33
N ARG A 402 31.30 27.71 -22.75
CA ARG A 402 31.28 27.34 -24.18
C ARG A 402 30.11 26.43 -24.49
N THR A 403 29.05 27.00 -25.05
CA THR A 403 27.84 26.31 -25.54
C THR A 403 28.06 25.44 -26.78
N GLU A 404 29.30 25.28 -27.24
CA GLU A 404 29.63 24.55 -28.48
C GLU A 404 30.09 23.10 -28.28
N ASP A 405 30.41 22.66 -27.05
CA ASP A 405 30.92 21.31 -26.79
C ASP A 405 30.20 20.60 -25.61
N GLY A 406 28.96 20.18 -25.84
CA GLY A 406 28.29 19.08 -25.15
C GLY A 406 27.86 19.32 -23.70
N GLU A 407 26.64 19.83 -23.52
CA GLU A 407 25.94 19.83 -22.23
C GLU A 407 25.51 18.41 -21.85
N VAL A 408 25.93 17.89 -20.69
CA VAL A 408 25.33 16.67 -20.13
C VAL A 408 24.18 17.09 -19.24
N ILE A 409 22.96 17.07 -19.77
CA ILE A 409 21.76 17.40 -19.00
C ILE A 409 21.24 16.09 -18.38
N LEU A 410 20.89 16.14 -17.10
CA LEU A 410 20.20 15.08 -16.38
C LEU A 410 18.72 15.46 -16.30
N LYS A 411 18.04 15.60 -17.43
CA LYS A 411 16.61 15.88 -17.39
C LYS A 411 15.85 14.57 -17.36
N SER A 412 15.10 14.41 -16.30
CA SER A 412 14.02 13.44 -16.21
C SER A 412 12.82 14.29 -15.88
N ASP A 413 11.91 14.52 -16.83
CA ASP A 413 10.59 15.02 -16.46
C ASP A 413 10.01 13.97 -15.49
N MET A 414 10.08 14.28 -14.19
CA MET A 414 9.60 13.40 -13.14
C MET A 414 8.13 13.70 -12.93
N ILE A 415 7.30 13.14 -13.80
CA ILE A 415 5.85 13.38 -13.78
C ILE A 415 5.25 12.48 -12.69
N SER A 416 4.77 13.06 -11.60
CA SER A 416 3.95 12.34 -10.61
C SER A 416 2.82 13.26 -10.19
N THR A 417 1.62 12.99 -10.67
CA THR A 417 0.38 13.70 -10.29
C THR A 417 -0.21 13.06 -9.03
N ILE A 418 -0.56 13.86 -8.02
CA ILE A 418 -1.33 13.39 -6.86
C ILE A 418 -2.81 13.37 -7.27
N LEU A 419 -3.55 12.26 -7.16
CA LEU A 419 -4.96 12.21 -7.62
C LEU A 419 -5.99 12.05 -6.50
N LEU A 420 -7.17 12.66 -6.73
CA LEU A 420 -8.44 12.35 -6.08
C LEU A 420 -9.49 12.12 -7.18
N LEU A 421 -10.13 10.95 -7.24
CA LEU A 421 -11.13 10.65 -8.26
C LEU A 421 -12.53 11.13 -7.83
N THR A 422 -13.11 12.02 -8.63
CA THR A 422 -14.54 12.35 -8.66
C THR A 422 -15.21 11.56 -9.78
N LEU A 423 -16.32 10.87 -9.49
CA LEU A 423 -17.05 10.03 -10.44
C LEU A 423 -18.19 10.81 -11.11
N ALA A 424 -18.22 10.83 -12.44
CA ALA A 424 -19.39 11.19 -13.23
C ALA A 424 -20.06 9.90 -13.76
N ALA A 425 -21.36 9.75 -13.49
CA ALA A 425 -22.16 8.59 -13.87
C ALA A 425 -22.85 8.79 -15.23
N THR A 426 -22.90 7.72 -16.03
CA THR A 426 -23.98 7.52 -17.02
C THR A 426 -24.37 6.05 -17.11
N SER A 427 -25.67 5.80 -17.01
CA SER A 427 -26.38 4.52 -17.01
C SER A 427 -26.77 4.04 -18.42
N SER A 428 -26.75 2.71 -18.66
CA SER A 428 -27.96 1.88 -18.86
C SER A 428 -27.71 0.49 -19.51
N ALA A 429 -28.19 -0.54 -18.80
CA ALA A 429 -28.91 -1.76 -19.21
C ALA A 429 -28.24 -2.95 -19.97
N PHE A 430 -27.94 -4.01 -19.18
CA PHE A 430 -28.37 -5.44 -19.26
C PHE A 430 -28.28 -6.27 -20.57
N VAL A 431 -27.55 -7.41 -20.54
CA VAL A 431 -28.04 -8.83 -20.37
C VAL A 431 -26.82 -9.79 -20.43
N LEU A 432 -26.74 -10.74 -19.48
CA LEU A 432 -25.69 -11.79 -19.30
C LEU A 432 -25.83 -12.96 -20.30
N PRO A 433 -24.72 -13.64 -20.65
CA PRO A 433 -24.40 -14.90 -19.97
C PRO A 433 -22.90 -15.05 -19.60
N PHE A 434 -22.66 -15.72 -18.46
CA PHE A 434 -21.37 -15.87 -17.80
C PHE A 434 -20.26 -16.54 -18.64
N GLN A 435 -19.09 -15.90 -18.68
CA GLN A 435 -17.76 -16.51 -18.74
C GLN A 435 -16.89 -15.86 -17.66
N VAL A 436 -16.03 -16.65 -17.01
CA VAL A 436 -15.11 -16.22 -15.94
C VAL A 436 -14.24 -15.07 -16.47
N ALA A 437 -14.47 -13.85 -15.97
CA ALA A 437 -13.66 -12.70 -16.30
C ALA A 437 -12.31 -12.78 -15.58
N THR A 438 -11.23 -12.46 -16.29
CA THR A 438 -9.93 -12.14 -15.70
C THR A 438 -10.06 -10.87 -14.87
N ALA A 439 -9.43 -10.87 -13.68
CA ALA A 439 -9.44 -9.78 -12.74
C ALA A 439 -9.19 -8.42 -13.41
N VAL A 440 -10.05 -7.45 -13.11
CA VAL A 440 -9.83 -6.05 -13.48
C VAL A 440 -8.78 -5.51 -12.50
N THR A 441 -7.63 -5.11 -13.03
CA THR A 441 -6.61 -4.36 -12.30
C THR A 441 -7.18 -3.01 -11.88
N ASN A 442 -7.42 -2.81 -10.57
CA ASN A 442 -7.43 -1.54 -9.82
C ASN A 442 -7.94 -1.84 -8.41
N ILE A 443 -7.57 -1.06 -7.39
CA ILE A 443 -8.10 -1.19 -6.03
C ILE A 443 -9.63 -1.13 -6.11
N THR A 444 -10.31 -2.25 -5.87
CA THR A 444 -11.76 -2.39 -6.06
C THR A 444 -12.51 -2.26 -4.75
N ARG A 445 -13.61 -1.51 -4.78
CA ARG A 445 -14.70 -1.68 -3.83
C ARG A 445 -15.49 -2.91 -4.23
N GLY A 446 -15.89 -3.74 -3.27
CA GLY A 446 -16.59 -4.99 -3.56
C GLY A 446 -17.98 -5.01 -2.96
N GLY A 447 -19.01 -4.89 -3.79
CA GLY A 447 -20.39 -5.12 -3.37
C GLY A 447 -20.76 -6.59 -3.53
N GLN A 448 -21.46 -7.12 -2.53
CA GLN A 448 -22.01 -8.46 -2.58
C GLN A 448 -23.38 -8.55 -1.93
N THR A 449 -24.34 -9.09 -2.67
CA THR A 449 -25.64 -9.47 -2.16
C THR A 449 -25.53 -10.61 -1.17
N LEU A 450 -26.27 -10.50 -0.08
CA LEU A 450 -26.46 -11.54 0.91
C LEU A 450 -27.81 -12.21 0.71
N GLU A 451 -27.80 -13.54 0.71
CA GLU A 451 -29.01 -14.36 0.72
C GLU A 451 -29.27 -14.92 2.11
N GLN A 452 -30.55 -15.10 2.45
CA GLN A 452 -30.92 -15.73 3.70
C GLN A 452 -31.01 -17.25 3.55
N ALA A 453 -30.09 -17.98 4.18
CA ALA A 453 -30.12 -19.43 4.30
C ALA A 453 -30.56 -19.83 5.71
N SER A 454 -31.83 -20.17 5.87
CA SER A 454 -32.44 -20.45 7.19
C SER A 454 -32.32 -19.23 8.13
N SER A 455 -31.52 -19.32 9.19
CA SER A 455 -31.28 -18.26 10.17
C SER A 455 -29.93 -17.56 9.98
N PHE A 456 -29.27 -17.73 8.83
CA PHE A 456 -27.96 -17.15 8.54
C PHE A 456 -27.99 -16.39 7.21
N PHE A 457 -27.05 -15.46 7.07
CA PHE A 457 -26.80 -14.77 5.80
C PHE A 457 -25.57 -15.36 5.12
N VAL A 458 -25.69 -15.59 3.82
CA VAL A 458 -24.67 -16.24 3.02
C VAL A 458 -24.29 -15.42 1.80
N ALA A 459 -23.05 -15.61 1.38
CA ALA A 459 -22.43 -14.95 0.24
C ALA A 459 -21.73 -15.99 -0.65
N ASN A 460 -21.45 -15.64 -1.90
CA ASN A 460 -20.67 -16.48 -2.81
C ASN A 460 -19.22 -16.02 -2.89
N LEU A 461 -18.27 -16.94 -3.00
CA LEU A 461 -16.88 -16.61 -3.33
C LEU A 461 -16.26 -17.73 -4.17
N THR A 462 -15.12 -17.47 -4.79
CA THR A 462 -14.33 -18.52 -5.45
C THR A 462 -12.97 -18.68 -4.80
N ILE A 463 -12.45 -19.91 -4.76
CA ILE A 463 -11.11 -20.23 -4.25
C ILE A 463 -10.33 -21.01 -5.31
N GLY A 464 -9.08 -20.64 -5.54
CA GLY A 464 -8.15 -21.34 -6.43
C GLY A 464 -8.02 -20.76 -7.83
N THR A 465 -7.09 -21.33 -8.61
CA THR A 465 -6.85 -20.97 -10.01
C THR A 465 -6.86 -22.23 -10.90
N PRO A 466 -7.94 -22.49 -11.66
CA PRO A 466 -9.16 -21.69 -11.77
C PRO A 466 -10.02 -21.70 -10.50
N GLY A 467 -10.83 -20.66 -10.32
CA GLY A 467 -11.68 -20.48 -9.13
C GLY A 467 -12.78 -21.54 -9.01
N GLN A 468 -12.88 -22.14 -7.82
CA GLN A 468 -13.94 -23.08 -7.42
C GLN A 468 -14.96 -22.34 -6.56
N LEU A 469 -16.23 -22.36 -6.94
CA LEU A 469 -17.31 -21.59 -6.31
C LEU A 469 -17.77 -22.21 -4.98
N PHE A 470 -17.98 -21.38 -3.96
CA PHE A 470 -18.57 -21.75 -2.66
C PHE A 470 -19.60 -20.72 -2.22
N THR A 471 -20.58 -21.16 -1.42
CA THR A 471 -21.49 -20.29 -0.67
C THR A 471 -21.11 -20.38 0.80
N VAL A 472 -20.91 -19.26 1.46
CA VAL A 472 -20.29 -19.19 2.79
C VAL A 472 -21.12 -18.36 3.74
N VAL A 473 -21.21 -18.80 5.00
CA VAL A 473 -21.85 -18.04 6.08
C VAL A 473 -20.98 -16.85 6.47
N ILE A 474 -21.57 -15.68 6.59
CA ILE A 474 -20.87 -14.46 7.03
C ILE A 474 -20.68 -14.48 8.55
N ASP A 475 -19.43 -14.52 9.00
CA ASP A 475 -19.07 -14.60 10.42
C ASP A 475 -18.13 -13.46 10.83
N VAL A 476 -18.66 -12.45 11.53
CA VAL A 476 -17.84 -11.33 12.05
C VAL A 476 -17.10 -11.67 13.35
N ARG A 477 -17.38 -12.82 13.96
CA ARG A 477 -16.77 -13.22 15.24
C ARG A 477 -15.48 -14.00 15.07
N THR A 478 -15.33 -14.68 13.94
CA THR A 478 -14.14 -15.45 13.58
C THR A 478 -13.45 -14.86 12.36
N SER A 479 -12.21 -15.26 12.11
CA SER A 479 -11.38 -14.61 11.09
C SER A 479 -11.12 -15.49 9.88
N ASP A 480 -11.19 -16.80 10.02
CA ASP A 480 -10.68 -17.70 9.00
C ASP A 480 -11.71 -18.01 7.91
N LEU A 481 -11.23 -18.19 6.68
CA LEU A 481 -12.03 -18.79 5.60
C LEU A 481 -12.00 -20.31 5.77
N VAL A 482 -13.16 -20.92 5.95
CA VAL A 482 -13.31 -22.37 6.12
C VAL A 482 -14.12 -22.94 4.96
N VAL A 483 -13.58 -23.93 4.26
CA VAL A 483 -14.27 -24.68 3.20
C VAL A 483 -14.06 -26.18 3.37
N PRO A 484 -15.04 -27.02 3.00
CA PRO A 484 -14.88 -28.46 3.10
C PRO A 484 -13.88 -28.97 2.07
N ASP A 485 -12.97 -29.82 2.50
CA ASP A 485 -12.01 -30.51 1.64
C ASP A 485 -12.70 -31.58 0.79
N ILE A 486 -12.10 -31.94 -0.35
CA ILE A 486 -12.59 -33.04 -1.21
C ILE A 486 -12.74 -34.37 -0.46
N THR A 487 -11.96 -34.60 0.60
CA THR A 487 -12.03 -35.78 1.46
C THR A 487 -13.13 -35.74 2.51
N CYS A 488 -13.79 -34.59 2.73
CA CYS A 488 -14.87 -34.48 3.71
C CYS A 488 -16.09 -35.33 3.29
N SER A 489 -16.53 -36.23 4.16
CA SER A 489 -17.61 -37.18 3.86
C SER A 489 -18.97 -36.73 4.41
N THR A 490 -20.05 -37.33 3.90
CA THR A 490 -21.41 -37.08 4.39
C THR A 490 -21.58 -37.37 5.89
N GLU A 491 -20.90 -38.41 6.39
CA GLU A 491 -20.90 -38.78 7.81
C GLU A 491 -20.20 -37.72 8.70
N LEU A 492 -19.41 -36.84 8.08
CA LEU A 492 -18.67 -35.74 8.71
C LEU A 492 -19.29 -34.37 8.39
N ASN A 493 -20.62 -34.33 8.27
CA ASN A 493 -21.45 -33.14 8.04
C ASN A 493 -21.27 -32.45 6.67
N CYS A 494 -20.59 -33.09 5.71
CA CYS A 494 -20.42 -32.57 4.34
C CYS A 494 -21.50 -33.05 3.34
N TYR A 495 -22.70 -33.34 3.83
CA TYR A 495 -23.83 -33.66 2.95
C TYR A 495 -24.20 -32.47 2.05
N ASN A 496 -24.30 -32.72 0.74
CA ASN A 496 -24.70 -31.72 -0.27
C ASN A 496 -23.85 -30.43 -0.27
N LYS A 497 -22.55 -30.54 0.03
CA LYS A 497 -21.59 -29.43 -0.01
C LYS A 497 -20.74 -29.48 -1.26
N ARG A 498 -20.43 -28.32 -1.84
CA ARG A 498 -19.30 -28.16 -2.76
C ARG A 498 -18.02 -28.32 -1.97
N LYS A 499 -17.05 -29.05 -2.52
CA LYS A 499 -15.81 -29.40 -1.83
C LYS A 499 -14.61 -28.88 -2.60
N PHE A 500 -13.63 -28.36 -1.87
CA PHE A 500 -12.42 -27.80 -2.44
C PHE A 500 -11.46 -28.90 -2.88
N ASN A 501 -11.14 -28.89 -4.18
CA ASN A 501 -10.12 -29.73 -4.76
C ASN A 501 -8.82 -28.93 -4.92
N SER A 502 -7.97 -28.97 -3.92
CA SER A 502 -6.67 -28.27 -3.94
C SER A 502 -5.76 -28.73 -5.10
N SER A 503 -5.86 -29.98 -5.55
CA SER A 503 -5.08 -30.50 -6.68
C SER A 503 -5.52 -29.92 -8.04
N ALA A 504 -6.70 -29.30 -8.11
CA ALA A 504 -7.19 -28.64 -9.32
C ALA A 504 -6.82 -27.14 -9.37
N SER A 505 -6.19 -26.60 -8.33
CA SER A 505 -5.76 -25.21 -8.26
C SER A 505 -4.25 -25.08 -8.48
N SER A 506 -3.87 -24.31 -9.49
CA SER A 506 -2.46 -24.02 -9.81
C SER A 506 -1.80 -23.01 -8.86
N SER A 507 -2.59 -22.23 -8.13
CA SER A 507 -2.12 -21.25 -7.13
C SER A 507 -2.10 -21.81 -5.71
N TYR A 508 -2.59 -23.04 -5.50
CA TYR A 508 -2.62 -23.67 -4.19
C TYR A 508 -1.22 -24.07 -3.73
N TYR A 509 -0.92 -23.80 -2.46
CA TYR A 509 0.21 -24.43 -1.77
C TYR A 509 -0.19 -24.89 -0.36
N PRO A 510 0.17 -26.13 0.02
CA PRO A 510 -0.23 -26.70 1.30
C PRO A 510 0.51 -26.03 2.47
N PHE A 511 -0.18 -25.90 3.60
CA PHE A 511 0.37 -25.36 4.84
C PHE A 511 0.01 -26.31 6.00
N ALA A 512 0.71 -27.45 6.05
CA ALA A 512 0.21 -28.64 6.74
C ALA A 512 0.50 -28.66 8.26
N TYR A 513 -0.52 -28.35 9.05
CA TYR A 513 -0.74 -28.87 10.39
C TYR A 513 -2.23 -29.12 10.60
N ASN A 514 -2.55 -30.09 11.46
CA ASN A 514 -3.92 -30.34 11.86
C ASN A 514 -4.43 -29.14 12.66
N VAL A 515 -5.59 -28.63 12.26
CA VAL A 515 -6.27 -27.52 12.93
C VAL A 515 -7.64 -27.97 13.41
N SER A 516 -7.98 -27.53 14.61
CA SER A 516 -9.33 -27.55 15.11
C SER A 516 -9.84 -26.12 15.10
N TYR A 517 -11.04 -25.92 14.58
CA TYR A 517 -11.69 -24.61 14.50
C TYR A 517 -13.07 -24.72 15.14
N HIS A 518 -13.44 -23.73 15.94
CA HIS A 518 -14.68 -23.72 16.69
C HIS A 518 -15.41 -22.40 16.51
N ASN A 519 -16.71 -22.46 16.21
CA ASN A 519 -17.61 -21.32 16.30
C ASN A 519 -19.04 -21.78 16.65
N ASN A 520 -20.02 -20.87 16.55
CA ASN A 520 -21.42 -21.18 16.86
C ASN A 520 -22.03 -22.26 15.93
N LEU A 521 -21.42 -22.53 14.78
CA LEU A 521 -21.88 -23.56 13.84
C LEU A 521 -21.35 -24.97 14.21
N GLY A 522 -20.44 -25.07 15.18
CA GLY A 522 -19.92 -26.31 15.75
C GLY A 522 -18.40 -26.43 15.67
N ASP A 523 -17.93 -27.67 15.84
CA ASP A 523 -16.50 -28.02 15.77
C ASP A 523 -16.11 -28.52 14.37
N PHE A 524 -15.02 -27.97 13.86
CA PHE A 524 -14.46 -28.28 12.55
C PHE A 524 -13.07 -28.89 12.75
N GLN A 525 -12.73 -29.86 11.90
CA GLN A 525 -11.42 -30.52 11.90
C GLN A 525 -10.87 -30.52 10.48
N GLY A 526 -9.56 -30.37 10.34
CA GLY A 526 -8.92 -30.36 9.02
C GLY A 526 -7.47 -29.90 9.06
N PHE A 527 -7.04 -29.27 7.98
CA PHE A 527 -5.70 -28.73 7.81
C PHE A 527 -5.74 -27.36 7.12
N ALA A 528 -4.67 -26.59 7.24
CA ALA A 528 -4.55 -25.29 6.58
C ALA A 528 -3.87 -25.41 5.20
N GLY A 529 -4.23 -24.51 4.30
CA GLY A 529 -3.56 -24.29 3.01
C GLY A 529 -3.57 -22.82 2.68
N ASN A 530 -2.95 -22.44 1.58
CA ASN A 530 -3.07 -21.10 1.03
C ASN A 530 -3.50 -21.17 -0.42
N ASP A 531 -4.34 -20.22 -0.82
CA ASP A 531 -4.73 -20.05 -2.21
C ASP A 531 -5.23 -18.63 -2.48
N VAL A 532 -5.59 -18.35 -3.73
CA VAL A 532 -6.29 -17.13 -4.14
C VAL A 532 -7.78 -17.26 -3.79
N ALA A 533 -8.38 -16.24 -3.20
CA ALA A 533 -9.82 -16.13 -3.04
C ALA A 533 -10.35 -14.91 -3.77
N VAL A 534 -11.55 -15.00 -4.33
CA VAL A 534 -12.24 -13.88 -4.97
C VAL A 534 -13.59 -13.68 -4.29
N ILE A 535 -13.82 -12.48 -3.78
CA ILE A 535 -15.07 -12.06 -3.10
C ILE A 535 -15.75 -10.93 -3.90
N GLY A 536 -17.01 -10.65 -3.61
CA GLY A 536 -17.85 -9.77 -4.45
C GLY A 536 -18.67 -10.56 -5.46
N ASP A 537 -19.76 -9.98 -5.96
CA ASP A 537 -20.60 -10.60 -7.00
C ASP A 537 -20.92 -9.70 -8.20
N ARG A 538 -20.54 -8.42 -8.15
CA ARG A 538 -20.67 -7.51 -9.30
C ARG A 538 -19.42 -7.63 -10.16
N PRO A 539 -19.54 -7.84 -11.49
CA PRO A 539 -18.39 -8.05 -12.38
C PRO A 539 -17.34 -6.92 -12.37
N THR A 540 -17.73 -5.70 -12.01
CA THR A 540 -16.83 -4.53 -11.89
C THR A 540 -16.15 -4.43 -10.53
N ASP A 541 -16.58 -5.22 -9.55
CA ASP A 541 -16.33 -5.03 -8.12
C ASP A 541 -15.80 -6.34 -7.48
N LEU A 542 -15.33 -7.30 -8.29
CA LEU A 542 -14.71 -8.52 -7.77
C LEU A 542 -13.34 -8.20 -7.16
N ILE A 543 -13.17 -8.56 -5.89
CA ILE A 543 -11.90 -8.39 -5.17
C ILE A 543 -11.17 -9.71 -5.20
N THR A 544 -9.98 -9.72 -5.80
CA THR A 544 -9.08 -10.87 -5.78
C THR A 544 -8.09 -10.71 -4.64
N ILE A 545 -8.08 -11.66 -3.69
CA ILE A 545 -7.19 -11.67 -2.53
C ILE A 545 -6.17 -12.79 -2.75
N PRO A 546 -4.93 -12.47 -3.13
CA PRO A 546 -3.87 -13.46 -3.35
C PRO A 546 -3.32 -13.99 -2.01
N SER A 547 -2.90 -15.26 -2.01
CA SER A 547 -2.20 -15.87 -0.87
C SER A 547 -2.96 -15.82 0.46
N LEU A 548 -4.26 -16.10 0.43
CA LEU A 548 -5.11 -16.19 1.60
C LEU A 548 -4.98 -17.57 2.26
N LYS A 549 -4.83 -17.60 3.58
CA LYS A 549 -4.91 -18.84 4.36
C LYS A 549 -6.35 -19.35 4.43
N ILE A 550 -6.52 -20.62 4.12
CA ILE A 550 -7.80 -21.31 4.11
C ILE A 550 -7.74 -22.55 5.00
N MET A 551 -8.79 -22.80 5.76
CA MET A 551 -9.00 -24.07 6.43
C MET A 551 -9.74 -25.02 5.48
N GLN A 552 -9.09 -26.14 5.16
CA GLN A 552 -9.68 -27.27 4.47
C GLN A 552 -10.23 -28.25 5.50
N ALA A 553 -11.55 -28.19 5.71
CA ALA A 553 -12.23 -28.98 6.72
C ALA A 553 -12.54 -30.39 6.21
N THR A 554 -12.02 -31.40 6.88
CA THR A 554 -12.39 -32.81 6.69
C THR A 554 -13.62 -33.21 7.50
N THR A 555 -13.97 -32.40 8.50
CA THR A 555 -15.23 -32.46 9.27
C THR A 555 -15.77 -31.05 9.46
N LEU A 556 -17.05 -30.83 9.16
CA LEU A 556 -17.73 -29.55 9.43
C LEU A 556 -18.47 -29.58 10.77
N GLY A 557 -18.71 -28.39 11.32
CA GLY A 557 -19.58 -28.20 12.49
C GLY A 557 -20.99 -28.75 12.27
N LEU A 558 -21.61 -29.24 13.34
CA LEU A 558 -22.90 -29.93 13.29
C LEU A 558 -24.01 -29.10 12.63
N LEU A 559 -24.05 -27.78 12.86
CA LEU A 559 -25.08 -26.91 12.28
C LEU A 559 -24.87 -26.63 10.78
N MET A 560 -23.69 -26.96 10.23
CA MET A 560 -23.48 -26.92 8.79
C MET A 560 -24.22 -28.07 8.10
N ASN A 561 -24.53 -29.17 8.79
CA ASN A 561 -25.18 -30.31 8.16
C ASN A 561 -26.59 -29.94 7.67
N GLY A 562 -26.84 -30.07 6.36
CA GLY A 562 -28.12 -29.69 5.74
C GLY A 562 -28.35 -28.18 5.57
N LEU A 563 -27.45 -27.31 6.03
CA LEU A 563 -27.50 -25.87 5.75
C LEU A 563 -27.21 -25.60 4.26
N ALA A 564 -27.89 -24.63 3.65
CA ALA A 564 -27.61 -24.20 2.28
C ALA A 564 -26.37 -23.28 2.18
N ALA A 565 -25.26 -23.70 2.81
CA ALA A 565 -23.95 -23.05 2.79
C ALA A 565 -22.86 -24.11 2.86
N ASP A 566 -21.77 -23.93 2.13
CA ASP A 566 -20.63 -24.85 2.10
C ASP A 566 -19.66 -24.61 3.25
N GLY A 567 -19.40 -23.35 3.57
CA GLY A 567 -18.32 -22.94 4.47
C GLY A 567 -18.60 -21.67 5.26
N ILE A 568 -17.54 -21.04 5.76
CA ILE A 568 -17.60 -19.82 6.59
C ILE A 568 -16.63 -18.79 6.01
N LEU A 569 -17.10 -17.54 5.88
CA LEU A 569 -16.27 -16.38 5.61
C LEU A 569 -16.08 -15.58 6.90
N GLY A 570 -14.93 -15.78 7.55
CA GLY A 570 -14.54 -14.99 8.71
C GLY A 570 -14.22 -13.54 8.35
N LEU A 571 -14.65 -12.59 9.17
CA LEU A 571 -14.43 -11.15 9.02
C LEU A 571 -13.92 -10.48 10.32
N GLY A 572 -13.53 -11.31 11.29
CA GLY A 572 -12.95 -10.92 12.56
C GLY A 572 -11.50 -10.43 12.45
N PHE A 573 -10.93 -10.11 13.62
CA PHE A 573 -9.56 -9.63 13.79
C PHE A 573 -8.53 -10.73 13.51
N THR A 574 -7.33 -10.39 13.02
CA THR A 574 -6.21 -11.34 12.89
C THR A 574 -5.98 -12.19 14.16
N SER A 575 -6.14 -11.59 15.34
CA SER A 575 -6.01 -12.24 16.65
C SER A 575 -7.08 -13.32 16.93
N ALA A 576 -8.23 -13.28 16.26
CA ALA A 576 -9.29 -14.28 16.32
C ALA A 576 -9.14 -15.42 15.30
N SER A 577 -8.05 -15.43 14.53
CA SER A 577 -7.69 -16.54 13.66
C SER A 577 -7.30 -17.76 14.50
N GLN A 578 -7.95 -18.89 14.25
CA GLN A 578 -7.69 -20.19 14.86
C GLN A 578 -6.74 -21.03 14.02
N ILE A 579 -6.63 -20.74 12.71
CA ILE A 579 -5.61 -21.34 11.85
C ILE A 579 -4.36 -20.46 11.71
N GLY A 580 -4.31 -19.29 12.34
CA GLY A 580 -3.22 -18.33 12.28
C GLY A 580 -3.12 -17.63 10.93
N GLY A 581 -3.44 -16.34 10.85
CA GLY A 581 -3.45 -15.56 9.60
C GLY A 581 -4.37 -14.35 9.73
N ASN A 582 -4.50 -13.57 8.65
CA ASN A 582 -5.48 -12.50 8.56
C ASN A 582 -6.81 -13.05 8.06
N SER A 583 -7.92 -12.39 8.44
CA SER A 583 -9.20 -12.64 7.75
C SER A 583 -9.11 -12.20 6.29
N PRO A 584 -9.95 -12.75 5.38
CA PRO A 584 -9.99 -12.33 3.98
C PRO A 584 -10.08 -10.81 3.80
N PHE A 585 -10.92 -10.15 4.59
CA PHE A 585 -11.01 -8.69 4.58
C PHE A 585 -9.69 -8.02 5.01
N VAL A 586 -9.14 -8.37 6.17
CA VAL A 586 -7.90 -7.77 6.68
C VAL A 586 -6.71 -8.07 5.74
N GLN A 587 -6.67 -9.25 5.14
CA GLN A 587 -5.67 -9.65 4.16
C GLN A 587 -5.74 -8.77 2.90
N GLY A 588 -6.94 -8.64 2.31
CA GLY A 588 -7.15 -7.80 1.13
C GLY A 588 -6.85 -6.32 1.38
N VAL A 589 -7.19 -5.79 2.57
CA VAL A 589 -6.80 -4.42 2.95
C VAL A 589 -5.28 -4.29 3.05
N ASN A 590 -4.61 -5.23 3.72
CA ASN A 590 -3.16 -5.19 3.90
C ASN A 590 -2.38 -5.33 2.59
N GLN A 591 -2.94 -6.02 1.60
CA GLN A 591 -2.35 -6.21 0.27
C GLN A 591 -2.72 -5.11 -0.73
N GLY A 592 -3.68 -4.24 -0.39
CA GLY A 592 -4.17 -3.19 -1.26
C GLY A 592 -5.24 -3.64 -2.26
N ASP A 593 -5.77 -4.85 -2.12
CA ASP A 593 -6.87 -5.37 -2.95
C ASP A 593 -8.23 -4.76 -2.55
N ILE A 594 -8.34 -4.25 -1.30
CA ILE A 594 -9.52 -3.59 -0.75
C ILE A 594 -9.18 -2.14 -0.37
N SER A 595 -9.95 -1.17 -0.87
CA SER A 595 -9.62 0.28 -0.80
C SER A 595 -9.66 0.92 0.59
N ASP A 596 -10.60 0.54 1.44
CA ASP A 596 -10.83 1.16 2.75
C ASP A 596 -10.70 0.14 3.89
N THR A 597 -10.48 0.64 5.10
CA THR A 597 -10.20 -0.18 6.29
C THR A 597 -11.43 -0.77 6.98
N PHE A 598 -12.62 -0.53 6.41
CA PHE A 598 -13.88 -1.03 6.95
C PHE A 598 -14.71 -1.75 5.87
N PHE A 599 -15.62 -2.59 6.34
CA PHE A 599 -16.70 -3.15 5.53
C PHE A 599 -18.03 -2.82 6.19
N SER A 600 -19.10 -2.74 5.40
CA SER A 600 -20.46 -2.53 5.90
C SER A 600 -21.31 -3.75 5.66
N ILE A 601 -22.16 -4.07 6.63
CA ILE A 601 -23.23 -5.05 6.48
C ILE A 601 -24.55 -4.34 6.68
N TRP A 602 -25.39 -4.39 5.66
CA TRP A 602 -26.80 -4.06 5.72
C TRP A 602 -27.62 -5.34 5.70
N ILE A 603 -28.64 -5.42 6.55
CA ILE A 603 -29.61 -6.52 6.58
C ILE A 603 -31.01 -5.92 6.65
N GLU A 604 -31.92 -6.42 5.81
CA GLU A 604 -33.31 -5.98 5.79
C GLU A 604 -34.06 -6.34 7.09
N HIS A 605 -35.23 -5.74 7.28
CA HIS A 605 -36.08 -6.14 8.41
C HIS A 605 -36.60 -7.57 8.27
N PHE A 606 -36.98 -8.18 9.40
CA PHE A 606 -37.51 -9.54 9.37
C PHE A 606 -38.74 -9.63 8.46
N ASN A 607 -38.69 -10.57 7.50
CA ASN A 607 -39.78 -10.88 6.57
C ASN A 607 -40.23 -9.68 5.70
N GLN A 608 -39.31 -8.74 5.46
CA GLN A 608 -39.40 -7.75 4.39
C GLN A 608 -39.03 -8.44 3.07
N THR A 609 -39.68 -8.07 1.96
CA THR A 609 -39.39 -8.62 0.62
C THR A 609 -39.60 -7.56 -0.47
N ASP A 610 -39.25 -6.30 -0.20
CA ASP A 610 -39.62 -5.15 -1.06
C ASP A 610 -38.47 -4.58 -1.91
N ASP A 611 -37.24 -5.10 -1.78
CA ASP A 611 -36.09 -4.57 -2.52
C ASP A 611 -35.45 -5.58 -3.47
N LEU A 612 -35.94 -5.60 -4.72
CA LEU A 612 -35.29 -6.18 -5.90
C LEU A 612 -34.81 -7.65 -5.79
N GLY A 613 -35.18 -8.38 -4.73
CA GLY A 613 -34.87 -9.78 -4.50
C GLY A 613 -33.67 -10.07 -3.57
N THR A 614 -33.16 -9.13 -2.78
CA THR A 614 -32.01 -9.37 -1.87
C THR A 614 -32.37 -9.29 -0.39
N HIS A 615 -31.72 -10.09 0.47
CA HIS A 615 -31.99 -10.11 1.92
C HIS A 615 -30.98 -9.28 2.74
N GLY A 616 -29.96 -8.73 2.09
CA GLY A 616 -28.90 -7.93 2.70
C GLY A 616 -27.77 -7.67 1.70
N VAL A 617 -26.82 -6.83 2.11
CA VAL A 617 -25.63 -6.50 1.32
C VAL A 617 -24.43 -6.40 2.25
N ILE A 618 -23.31 -7.00 1.83
CA ILE A 618 -21.99 -6.68 2.36
C ILE A 618 -21.23 -5.87 1.34
N TYR A 619 -20.54 -4.83 1.82
CA TYR A 619 -19.72 -3.96 1.00
C TYR A 619 -18.32 -3.87 1.59
N TYR A 620 -17.32 -4.31 0.83
CA TYR A 620 -15.93 -4.36 1.25
C TYR A 620 -15.19 -3.11 0.75
N GLY A 621 -14.54 -2.38 1.68
CA GLY A 621 -13.66 -1.28 1.33
C GLY A 621 -14.37 -0.02 0.83
N GLY A 622 -15.61 0.23 1.25
CA GLY A 622 -16.36 1.44 0.90
C GLY A 622 -17.73 1.52 1.60
N LEU A 623 -18.51 2.55 1.27
CA LEU A 623 -19.86 2.75 1.78
C LEU A 623 -20.89 2.17 0.80
N ASP A 624 -21.89 1.47 1.31
CA ASP A 624 -23.09 1.13 0.55
C ASP A 624 -24.02 2.35 0.50
N GLU A 625 -23.82 3.21 -0.49
CA GLU A 625 -24.61 4.44 -0.71
C GLU A 625 -26.06 4.17 -1.13
N VAL A 626 -26.40 2.92 -1.48
CA VAL A 626 -27.75 2.53 -1.87
C VAL A 626 -28.61 2.29 -0.64
N HIS A 627 -28.11 1.49 0.31
CA HIS A 627 -28.89 1.08 1.47
C HIS A 627 -28.56 1.86 2.74
N CYS A 628 -27.42 2.54 2.83
CA CYS A 628 -26.92 3.09 4.10
C CYS A 628 -26.93 4.61 4.16
N ALA A 629 -27.54 5.17 5.22
CA ALA A 629 -27.54 6.61 5.40
C ALA A 629 -26.12 7.12 5.68
N PRO A 630 -25.76 8.32 5.16
CA PRO A 630 -24.44 8.90 5.40
C PRO A 630 -24.23 9.22 6.88
N ASN A 631 -22.97 9.34 7.30
CA ASN A 631 -22.55 9.73 8.66
C ASN A 631 -22.87 8.71 9.77
N ALA A 632 -22.23 7.53 9.70
CA ALA A 632 -22.34 6.53 10.75
C ALA A 632 -21.85 7.07 12.12
N GLN A 633 -22.58 6.73 13.18
CA GLN A 633 -22.18 6.99 14.55
C GLN A 633 -21.24 5.89 15.03
N TYR A 634 -19.96 6.22 15.19
CA TYR A 634 -18.94 5.26 15.58
C TYR A 634 -18.84 5.06 17.10
N VAL A 635 -18.69 3.80 17.48
CA VAL A 635 -18.46 3.33 18.84
C VAL A 635 -17.10 2.64 18.88
N PRO A 636 -16.17 3.07 19.75
CA PRO A 636 -14.88 2.39 19.89
C PRO A 636 -15.08 0.99 20.48
N LEU A 637 -14.30 0.03 19.99
CA LEU A 637 -14.26 -1.32 20.54
C LEU A 637 -13.48 -1.35 21.85
N THR A 638 -13.77 -2.36 22.67
CA THR A 638 -13.06 -2.62 23.93
C THR A 638 -12.25 -3.92 23.89
N SER A 639 -12.09 -4.52 22.71
CA SER A 639 -11.34 -5.75 22.51
C SER A 639 -10.60 -5.68 21.17
N GLY A 640 -9.33 -6.10 21.17
CA GLY A 640 -8.56 -6.35 19.95
C GLY A 640 -8.74 -7.76 19.40
N TYR A 641 -9.69 -8.53 19.94
CA TYR A 641 -10.00 -9.92 19.55
C TYR A 641 -11.42 -10.08 18.98
N ALA A 642 -12.35 -9.20 19.33
CA ALA A 642 -13.73 -9.28 18.88
C ALA A 642 -14.32 -7.89 18.68
N TYR A 643 -15.37 -7.78 17.86
CA TYR A 643 -16.19 -6.57 17.79
C TYR A 643 -17.05 -6.42 19.05
N GLN A 644 -16.37 -6.08 20.15
CA GLN A 644 -16.92 -5.93 21.48
C GLN A 644 -17.08 -4.46 21.84
N LEU A 645 -18.28 -4.10 22.32
CA LEU A 645 -18.69 -2.76 22.71
C LEU A 645 -19.04 -2.71 24.19
N THR A 646 -18.88 -1.55 24.82
CA THR A 646 -19.36 -1.33 26.18
C THR A 646 -20.71 -0.59 26.16
N VAL A 647 -21.74 -1.25 26.66
CA VAL A 647 -23.08 -0.68 26.89
C VAL A 647 -23.08 0.05 28.22
N SER A 648 -23.39 1.35 28.19
CA SER A 648 -23.48 2.25 29.34
C SER A 648 -24.89 2.39 29.89
N ASN A 649 -25.90 2.19 29.04
CA ASN A 649 -27.30 2.21 29.45
C ASN A 649 -28.14 1.29 28.57
N PHE A 650 -29.14 0.67 29.18
CA PHE A 650 -30.09 -0.19 28.52
C PHE A 650 -31.52 0.25 28.88
N LYS A 651 -32.40 0.34 27.87
CA LYS A 651 -33.82 0.68 28.07
C LYS A 651 -34.70 -0.37 27.41
N SER A 652 -35.76 -0.76 28.10
CA SER A 652 -36.85 -1.58 27.56
C SER A 652 -38.15 -0.77 27.60
N ALA A 653 -38.89 -0.72 26.48
CA ALA A 653 -40.17 -0.02 26.36
C ALA A 653 -40.15 1.44 26.88
N GLY A 654 -39.06 2.16 26.60
CA GLY A 654 -38.88 3.57 27.00
C GLY A 654 -38.53 3.80 28.48
N SER A 655 -38.65 2.79 29.35
CA SER A 655 -38.25 2.86 30.76
C SER A 655 -36.77 2.48 30.92
N ALA A 656 -36.04 3.20 31.76
CA ALA A 656 -34.65 2.85 32.08
C ALA A 656 -34.64 1.51 32.81
N ALA A 657 -34.09 0.48 32.17
CA ALA A 657 -33.83 -0.80 32.82
C ALA A 657 -32.56 -0.61 33.66
N THR A 658 -32.70 -0.60 34.99
CA THR A 658 -31.56 -0.34 35.87
C THR A 658 -30.61 -1.53 35.85
N ASN A 659 -29.35 -1.29 35.48
CA ASN A 659 -28.26 -2.21 35.75
C ASN A 659 -27.85 -2.03 37.23
N SER A 660 -28.66 -2.55 38.15
CA SER A 660 -28.60 -2.23 39.59
C SER A 660 -27.25 -2.55 40.27
N ASN A 661 -26.38 -3.34 39.63
CA ASN A 661 -25.09 -3.76 40.21
C ASN A 661 -23.85 -3.40 39.36
N SER A 662 -23.99 -2.84 38.15
CA SER A 662 -22.83 -2.49 37.30
C SER A 662 -23.15 -1.34 36.37
N LYS A 663 -22.28 -0.33 36.33
CA LYS A 663 -22.48 0.87 35.51
C LYS A 663 -22.32 0.60 34.00
N TYR A 664 -21.73 -0.53 33.63
CA TYR A 664 -21.36 -0.90 32.26
C TYR A 664 -21.46 -2.42 32.05
N ILE A 665 -21.77 -2.86 30.83
CA ILE A 665 -21.76 -4.28 30.43
C ILE A 665 -21.17 -4.44 29.02
N GLN A 666 -20.45 -5.55 28.80
CA GLN A 666 -19.85 -5.87 27.50
C GLN A 666 -20.87 -6.52 26.57
N ALA A 667 -20.86 -6.11 25.31
CA ALA A 667 -21.68 -6.64 24.24
C ALA A 667 -20.80 -7.04 23.05
N VAL A 668 -21.00 -8.23 22.47
CA VAL A 668 -20.27 -8.68 21.27
C VAL A 668 -21.23 -8.76 20.09
N LEU A 669 -20.80 -8.29 18.93
CA LEU A 669 -21.52 -8.39 17.67
C LEU A 669 -21.30 -9.78 17.04
N ASP A 670 -22.37 -10.48 16.68
CA ASP A 670 -22.29 -11.86 16.16
C ASP A 670 -23.33 -12.11 15.07
N THR A 671 -22.92 -12.14 13.80
CA THR A 671 -23.80 -12.40 12.66
C THR A 671 -24.25 -13.86 12.57
N THR A 672 -23.69 -14.75 13.40
CA THR A 672 -24.05 -16.17 13.45
C THR A 672 -25.00 -16.52 14.61
N ASP A 673 -25.42 -15.54 15.43
CA ASP A 673 -26.52 -15.76 16.39
C ASP A 673 -27.81 -15.14 15.86
N ALA A 674 -28.84 -15.97 15.69
CA ALA A 674 -30.15 -15.53 15.23
C ALA A 674 -30.94 -14.72 16.28
N ARG A 675 -30.39 -14.54 17.49
CA ARG A 675 -31.05 -13.96 18.66
C ARG A 675 -30.15 -12.93 19.34
N ILE A 676 -30.74 -12.09 20.19
CA ILE A 676 -29.98 -11.33 21.18
C ILE A 676 -29.83 -12.20 22.43
N ALA A 677 -28.61 -12.43 22.90
CA ALA A 677 -28.37 -13.01 24.22
C ALA A 677 -28.13 -11.89 25.23
N ALA A 678 -28.78 -11.94 26.39
CA ALA A 678 -28.64 -10.91 27.42
C ALA A 678 -28.64 -11.51 28.83
N PRO A 679 -28.11 -10.80 29.84
CA PRO A 679 -28.20 -11.25 31.23
C PRO A 679 -29.64 -11.58 31.63
N THR A 680 -29.82 -12.61 32.45
CA THR A 680 -31.15 -13.00 32.95
C THR A 680 -31.90 -11.85 33.63
N SER A 681 -31.18 -10.94 34.28
CA SER A 681 -31.75 -9.73 34.89
C SER A 681 -32.31 -8.74 33.88
N TYR A 682 -31.69 -8.61 32.70
CA TYR A 682 -32.17 -7.75 31.61
C TYR A 682 -33.37 -8.40 30.96
N LEU A 683 -33.28 -9.71 30.70
CA LEU A 683 -34.37 -10.49 30.16
C LEU A 683 -35.62 -10.44 31.04
N SER A 684 -35.48 -10.54 32.37
CA SER A 684 -36.60 -10.37 33.31
C SER A 684 -37.26 -9.01 33.13
N GLN A 685 -36.48 -7.93 33.09
CA GLN A 685 -37.01 -6.57 32.92
C GLN A 685 -37.74 -6.38 31.58
N ILE A 686 -37.24 -7.02 30.52
CA ILE A 686 -37.87 -6.97 29.20
C ILE A 686 -39.22 -7.71 29.23
N LEU A 687 -39.24 -8.93 29.78
CA LEU A 687 -40.46 -9.72 29.89
C LEU A 687 -41.49 -9.04 30.80
N ASP A 688 -41.06 -8.49 31.93
CA ASP A 688 -41.93 -7.73 32.84
C ASP A 688 -42.52 -6.50 32.12
N SER A 689 -41.74 -5.83 31.26
CA SER A 689 -42.21 -4.66 30.48
C SER A 689 -43.30 -4.98 29.46
N ILE A 690 -43.45 -6.26 29.08
CA ILE A 690 -44.52 -6.76 28.20
C ILE A 690 -45.54 -7.63 28.95
N GLY A 691 -45.51 -7.64 30.28
CA GLY A 691 -46.47 -8.35 31.13
C GLY A 691 -46.25 -9.86 31.27
N ILE A 692 -45.04 -10.36 31.00
CA ILE A 692 -44.67 -11.78 31.11
C ILE A 692 -43.71 -11.99 32.27
N ASN A 693 -44.00 -12.96 33.15
CA ASN A 693 -43.09 -13.31 34.24
C ASN A 693 -42.03 -14.31 33.77
N ILE A 694 -40.74 -14.00 33.92
CA ILE A 694 -39.64 -14.87 33.49
C ILE A 694 -39.70 -16.29 34.08
N ASN A 695 -40.22 -16.45 35.29
CA ASN A 695 -40.32 -17.77 35.95
C ASN A 695 -41.37 -18.68 35.30
N THR A 696 -42.23 -18.13 34.42
CA THR A 696 -43.22 -18.88 33.66
C THR A 696 -42.70 -19.31 32.28
N VAL A 697 -41.52 -18.82 31.87
CA VAL A 697 -40.89 -19.17 30.59
C VAL A 697 -40.11 -20.47 30.73
N SER A 698 -40.58 -21.52 30.06
CA SER A 698 -39.94 -22.84 30.04
C SER A 698 -39.11 -23.12 28.78
N VAL A 699 -39.32 -22.34 27.71
CA VAL A 699 -38.64 -22.50 26.42
C VAL A 699 -38.17 -21.16 25.90
N TYR A 700 -36.94 -21.13 25.40
CA TYR A 700 -36.32 -19.95 24.80
C TYR A 700 -36.10 -20.16 23.29
N PRO A 701 -36.28 -19.13 22.45
CA PRO A 701 -36.80 -17.79 22.78
C PRO A 701 -38.29 -17.84 23.20
N PRO A 702 -38.77 -16.97 24.11
CA PRO A 702 -40.11 -17.10 24.71
C PRO A 702 -41.22 -16.87 23.69
N LEU A 703 -42.34 -17.59 23.85
CA LEU A 703 -43.57 -17.34 23.11
C LEU A 703 -44.23 -16.04 23.59
N VAL A 704 -44.66 -15.21 22.64
CA VAL A 704 -45.33 -13.93 22.90
C VAL A 704 -46.48 -13.72 21.91
N PRO A 705 -47.50 -12.91 22.24
CA PRO A 705 -48.48 -12.45 21.25
C PRO A 705 -47.79 -11.78 20.05
N CYS A 706 -48.26 -12.04 18.83
CA CYS A 706 -47.63 -11.49 17.62
C CYS A 706 -47.71 -9.96 17.49
N ASP A 707 -48.65 -9.33 18.19
CA ASP A 707 -48.83 -7.88 18.26
C ASP A 707 -48.06 -7.25 19.45
N THR A 708 -47.23 -8.03 20.14
CA THR A 708 -46.42 -7.55 21.27
C THR A 708 -45.60 -6.34 20.87
N LYS A 709 -45.77 -5.24 21.61
CA LYS A 709 -44.99 -4.01 21.44
C LYS A 709 -43.81 -4.02 22.40
N VAL A 710 -42.60 -3.93 21.85
CA VAL A 710 -41.36 -3.95 22.63
C VAL A 710 -40.28 -3.16 21.89
N THR A 711 -39.52 -2.37 22.63
CA THR A 711 -38.37 -1.64 22.10
C THR A 711 -37.20 -1.79 23.04
N LEU A 712 -36.04 -2.14 22.48
CA LEU A 712 -34.79 -2.28 23.22
C LEU A 712 -33.83 -1.21 22.74
N THR A 713 -33.34 -0.35 23.64
CA THR A 713 -32.35 0.67 23.30
C THR A 713 -31.06 0.41 24.04
N PHE A 714 -29.99 0.21 23.28
CA PHE A 714 -28.63 0.05 23.77
C PHE A 714 -27.91 1.38 23.60
N THR A 715 -27.44 1.97 24.70
CA THR A 715 -26.58 3.15 24.66
C THR A 715 -25.17 2.73 24.99
N PHE A 716 -24.22 3.10 24.15
CA PHE A 716 -22.82 2.77 24.32
C PHE A 716 -22.08 3.88 25.08
N VAL A 717 -20.86 3.59 25.52
CA VAL A 717 -20.00 4.56 26.22
C VAL A 717 -19.69 5.82 25.40
N SER A 718 -19.77 5.74 24.06
CA SER A 718 -19.64 6.89 23.16
C SER A 718 -20.83 7.85 23.20
N GLY A 719 -21.95 7.44 23.82
CA GLY A 719 -23.23 8.16 23.76
C GLY A 719 -24.09 7.79 22.55
N THR A 720 -23.57 6.99 21.61
CA THR A 720 -24.35 6.41 20.51
C THR A 720 -25.43 5.48 21.07
N SER A 721 -26.66 5.63 20.57
CA SER A 721 -27.79 4.78 20.97
C SER A 721 -28.36 4.06 19.75
N VAL A 722 -28.58 2.77 19.89
CA VAL A 722 -29.21 1.94 18.86
C VAL A 722 -30.47 1.31 19.43
N THR A 723 -31.59 1.48 18.72
CA THR A 723 -32.88 0.93 19.10
C THR A 723 -33.27 -0.23 18.18
N VAL A 724 -33.76 -1.31 18.77
CA VAL A 724 -34.38 -2.44 18.08
C VAL A 724 -35.85 -2.48 18.48
N THR A 725 -36.75 -2.57 17.52
CA THR A 725 -38.20 -2.53 17.74
C THR A 725 -38.80 -3.93 17.64
N GLU A 726 -40.10 -4.05 17.92
CA GLU A 726 -40.84 -5.30 17.80
C GLU A 726 -40.74 -5.91 16.40
N ARG A 727 -40.49 -5.09 15.37
CA ARG A 727 -40.35 -5.53 13.98
C ARG A 727 -39.28 -6.60 13.79
N ASP A 728 -38.16 -6.48 14.50
CA ASP A 728 -37.05 -7.43 14.41
C ASP A 728 -36.90 -8.30 15.67
N LEU A 729 -37.59 -7.93 16.75
CA LEU A 729 -37.58 -8.70 18.01
C LEU A 729 -38.67 -9.75 18.07
N VAL A 730 -39.81 -9.58 17.38
CA VAL A 730 -40.94 -10.51 17.42
C VAL A 730 -41.08 -11.19 16.06
N THR A 731 -40.54 -12.39 15.94
CA THR A 731 -40.56 -13.15 14.68
C THR A 731 -41.67 -14.20 14.71
N SER A 732 -42.42 -14.32 13.63
CA SER A 732 -43.46 -15.34 13.47
C SER A 732 -42.96 -16.53 12.66
N TYR A 733 -43.16 -17.74 13.19
CA TYR A 733 -42.97 -18.99 12.45
C TYR A 733 -44.27 -19.79 12.51
N PHE A 734 -44.92 -19.96 11.36
CA PHE A 734 -46.21 -20.67 11.24
C PHE A 734 -47.29 -20.15 12.21
N GLY A 735 -47.36 -18.84 12.41
CA GLY A 735 -48.36 -18.20 13.28
C GLY A 735 -48.02 -18.18 14.77
N ASN A 736 -46.93 -18.81 15.19
CA ASN A 736 -46.41 -18.71 16.55
C ASN A 736 -45.29 -17.67 16.61
N CYS A 737 -45.51 -16.60 17.38
CA CYS A 737 -44.52 -15.54 17.54
C CYS A 737 -43.62 -15.79 18.74
N ARG A 738 -42.33 -15.53 18.54
CA ARG A 738 -41.31 -15.61 19.57
C ARG A 738 -40.54 -14.31 19.66
N LEU A 739 -40.25 -13.90 20.89
CA LEU A 739 -39.37 -12.77 21.15
C LEU A 739 -37.92 -13.26 21.03
N GLN A 740 -37.15 -12.74 20.08
CA GLN A 740 -35.79 -13.17 19.72
C GLN A 740 -34.72 -12.71 20.72
N ILE A 741 -34.95 -12.99 21.99
CA ILE A 741 -34.03 -12.76 23.08
C ILE A 741 -33.94 -13.99 23.99
N VAL A 742 -32.73 -14.29 24.43
CA VAL A 742 -32.43 -15.46 25.26
C VAL A 742 -31.49 -15.11 26.40
N PRO A 743 -31.49 -15.89 27.50
CA PRO A 743 -30.52 -15.67 28.57
C PRO A 743 -29.11 -16.01 28.08
N SER A 744 -28.15 -15.12 28.34
CA SER A 744 -26.72 -15.35 28.10
C SER A 744 -26.14 -16.32 29.13
N SER A 745 -25.26 -17.24 28.71
CA SER A 745 -24.60 -18.19 29.61
C SER A 745 -23.48 -17.58 30.46
N ASN A 746 -22.83 -16.53 29.97
CA ASN A 746 -21.68 -15.88 30.60
C ASN A 746 -22.00 -14.52 31.24
N GLY A 747 -23.26 -14.08 31.17
CA GLY A 747 -23.70 -12.78 31.68
C GLY A 747 -23.26 -11.57 30.85
N ALA A 748 -22.70 -11.76 29.66
CA ALA A 748 -22.44 -10.71 28.68
C ALA A 748 -23.58 -10.63 27.65
N ILE A 749 -23.64 -9.53 26.89
CA ILE A 749 -24.61 -9.39 25.80
C ILE A 749 -24.01 -9.95 24.51
N THR A 750 -24.79 -10.71 23.75
CA THR A 750 -24.52 -11.01 22.34
C THR A 750 -25.57 -10.30 21.49
N LEU A 751 -25.13 -9.40 20.63
CA LEU A 751 -25.96 -8.67 19.69
C LEU A 751 -25.99 -9.45 18.37
N GLY A 752 -26.97 -10.34 18.24
CA GLY A 752 -27.19 -11.16 17.05
C GLY A 752 -28.03 -10.48 15.96
N LEU A 753 -28.53 -11.26 15.00
CA LEU A 753 -29.25 -10.78 13.81
C LEU A 753 -30.35 -9.74 14.07
N PRO A 754 -31.22 -9.85 15.11
CA PRO A 754 -32.20 -8.80 15.40
C PRO A 754 -31.59 -7.40 15.58
N PHE A 755 -30.34 -7.33 16.05
CA PHE A 755 -29.61 -6.07 16.19
C PHE A 755 -29.00 -5.56 14.88
N PHE A 756 -28.81 -6.38 13.86
CA PHE A 756 -28.28 -5.93 12.56
C PHE A 756 -29.37 -5.48 11.58
N ARG A 757 -30.62 -5.90 11.81
CA ARG A 757 -31.73 -5.62 10.90
C ARG A 757 -32.12 -4.14 10.86
N GLY A 758 -32.50 -3.69 9.67
CA GLY A 758 -33.02 -2.34 9.42
C GLY A 758 -31.99 -1.23 9.55
N ARG A 759 -30.69 -1.55 9.47
CA ARG A 759 -29.59 -0.58 9.60
C ARG A 759 -28.36 -1.08 8.86
N CYS A 760 -27.40 -0.20 8.69
CA CYS A 760 -26.06 -0.60 8.30
C CYS A 760 -25.12 -0.57 9.50
N THR A 761 -24.32 -1.62 9.62
CA THR A 761 -23.26 -1.75 10.61
C THR A 761 -21.92 -1.74 9.90
N TYR A 762 -21.06 -0.77 10.25
CA TYR A 762 -19.72 -0.62 9.70
C TYR A 762 -18.72 -1.23 10.65
N PHE A 763 -17.94 -2.19 10.17
CA PHE A 763 -16.90 -2.86 10.95
C PHE A 763 -15.55 -2.37 10.49
N ASP A 764 -14.79 -1.78 11.40
CA ASP A 764 -13.47 -1.23 11.13
C ASP A 764 -12.45 -1.94 12.04
N PRO A 765 -11.99 -3.15 11.66
CA PRO A 765 -11.03 -3.91 12.46
C PRO A 765 -9.66 -3.22 12.55
N ILE A 766 -9.35 -2.27 11.67
CA ILE A 766 -8.09 -1.53 11.71
C ILE A 766 -8.17 -0.37 12.72
N PHE A 767 -9.23 0.44 12.71
CA PHE A 767 -9.44 1.50 13.73
C PHE A 767 -10.11 1.02 15.01
N GLN A 768 -10.42 -0.28 15.11
CA GLN A 768 -11.06 -0.89 16.26
C GLN A 768 -12.32 -0.12 16.68
N ARG A 769 -13.24 0.07 15.72
CA ARG A 769 -14.52 0.75 15.95
C ARG A 769 -15.64 0.10 15.13
N VAL A 770 -16.87 0.32 15.57
CA VAL A 770 -18.07 -0.07 14.82
C VAL A 770 -18.96 1.15 14.62
N GLY A 771 -19.38 1.40 13.40
CA GLY A 771 -20.31 2.47 13.04
C GLY A 771 -21.73 1.95 12.90
N PHE A 772 -22.72 2.74 13.33
CA PHE A 772 -24.13 2.47 13.12
C PHE A 772 -24.80 3.61 12.37
N THR A 773 -25.61 3.29 11.35
CA THR A 773 -26.44 4.27 10.65
C THR A 773 -27.78 3.62 10.24
N PRO A 774 -28.90 4.36 10.19
CA PRO A 774 -30.16 3.86 9.64
C PRO A 774 -30.02 3.44 8.17
N ALA A 775 -30.87 2.52 7.71
CA ALA A 775 -30.99 2.22 6.29
C ALA A 775 -31.78 3.32 5.56
N LEU A 776 -31.45 3.62 4.29
CA LEU A 776 -32.08 4.66 3.46
C LEU A 776 -33.45 4.25 2.90
N LEU A 777 -33.65 2.96 2.62
CA LEU A 777 -34.89 2.43 2.04
C LEU A 777 -35.84 1.99 3.15
N GLN A 778 -36.57 2.93 3.76
CA GLN A 778 -37.57 2.62 4.80
C GLN A 778 -38.78 3.58 4.80
N ASP A 779 -39.45 3.73 3.66
CA ASP A 779 -40.89 4.07 3.65
C ASP A 779 -41.65 3.16 2.67
#